data_AF-A0A2E7BVC4-F1
#
_entry.id   AF-A0A2E7BVC4-F1
#
_cell.length_a   1.000
_cell.length_b   1.000
_cell.length_c   1.000
_cell.angle_alpha   90.00
_cell.angle_beta   90.00
_cell.angle_gamma   90.00
#
_symmetry.space_group_name_H-M   'P 1'
#
loop_
_entity.id
_entity.type
_entity.pdbx_description
1 polymer ?
#
loop_
_entity_poly.entity_id
_entity_poly.type
_entity_poly.pdbx_seq_one_letter_code
_entity_poly.pdbx_strand_id
1 'polypeptide(L)'
;MPSNVKISFSDPKTGTQYELNARVLETVKNTDTQAEDRLSMNPQDGAVDLFVRAERGKYSAPTTQHLQIDRSQLSDEAARALQAAIETGDSRNVVVRSARGAEITLRSDVATERPGLFAGQAGGISVSDAGHFVADGVSGQGLEGRIAGLEAAAVQSGRLPEGIDLYTAAGVGLEGKKANLSSIQDTLHRVQTSEMAPNEKARVRSAAATNLAELMSGLGHDGDAGRLKAEAFRTYGDLVKNETVTGLKESMIFNGVRIQSRLDGPEAKVVDGWRQEIAPKAPPYEHFFKDGKDTVNISYAAGHGEGFYEGMTEYFKKKGFEVKEEGNFASPRVLTKALNGKTINVHLRHFREDSFKDINNPDYDMIVYGGHSNLGGNTRRSVENAPEATGEGKLIFLGLCSGKDNVDRVRKAFPDAQLVTTFNSSYFTKGAKDGTQFSDGEDARALNELINGVAAEADWQSISKDIKSKAVGWNHGKELGNYITPIDLRVSNRLRDSDADGVVDIQDKHFNLDVLPVKAQLNAEFEAKAPKDGTLNGDLPATAAFFANTVDLYNPTFRGFSHEGAVISDGYFKGGAEEPVVRFETKTVDGRKAYSMQVNDHYSHMGEEALRAVTMVEYNRHLANTEADYPIKDRKIAELTGLTAAAASLKYDHGRRDSSVWYGLVKHMGLPEGVHYTSMRTLIMKEKHDYTGSEKIARAYLEKLDPETQQALTDLYAAESP
;
A
#
# COMPACT_ATOMS: atom_id res chain seq x y z
N MET A 1 8.36 -39.69 -10.18
CA MET A 1 7.06 -40.03 -10.80
C MET A 1 6.05 -38.98 -10.36
N PRO A 2 5.19 -38.46 -11.24
CA PRO A 2 4.11 -37.56 -10.80
C PRO A 2 3.24 -38.32 -9.80
N SER A 3 3.13 -37.78 -8.58
CA SER A 3 2.20 -38.29 -7.59
C SER A 3 0.83 -37.71 -7.87
N ASN A 4 -0.19 -38.56 -7.91
CA ASN A 4 -1.57 -38.09 -7.89
C ASN A 4 -1.99 -37.81 -6.44
N VAL A 5 -2.71 -36.73 -6.23
CA VAL A 5 -3.34 -36.37 -4.96
C VAL A 5 -4.85 -36.31 -5.14
N LYS A 6 -5.59 -36.63 -4.09
CA LYS A 6 -7.05 -36.46 -4.08
C LYS A 6 -7.38 -35.09 -3.53
N ILE A 7 -8.27 -34.38 -4.20
CA ILE A 7 -8.85 -33.13 -3.72
C ILE A 7 -10.30 -33.43 -3.40
N SER A 8 -10.68 -33.27 -2.13
CA SER A 8 -12.06 -33.32 -1.68
C SER A 8 -12.50 -31.89 -1.37
N PHE A 9 -13.69 -31.49 -1.80
CA PHE A 9 -14.20 -30.16 -1.51
C PHE A 9 -15.72 -30.16 -1.32
N SER A 10 -16.21 -29.21 -0.55
CA SER A 10 -17.63 -28.98 -0.30
C SER A 10 -18.07 -27.73 -1.02
N ASP A 11 -19.21 -27.78 -1.70
CA ASP A 11 -19.92 -26.56 -2.05
C ASP A 11 -20.33 -25.85 -0.75
N PRO A 12 -19.87 -24.61 -0.51
CA PRO A 12 -20.18 -23.87 0.72
C PRO A 12 -21.65 -23.46 0.82
N LYS A 13 -22.41 -23.45 -0.29
CA LYS A 13 -23.82 -23.06 -0.33
C LYS A 13 -24.76 -24.23 -0.09
N THR A 14 -24.41 -25.42 -0.59
CA THR A 14 -25.29 -26.60 -0.56
C THR A 14 -24.81 -27.69 0.40
N GLY A 15 -23.53 -27.66 0.79
CA GLY A 15 -22.88 -28.73 1.57
C GLY A 15 -22.56 -29.99 0.75
N THR A 16 -22.81 -29.97 -0.55
CA THR A 16 -22.54 -31.10 -1.45
C THR A 16 -21.04 -31.34 -1.56
N GLN A 17 -20.63 -32.59 -1.38
CA GLN A 17 -19.23 -33.01 -1.40
C GLN A 17 -18.82 -33.53 -2.78
N TYR A 18 -17.65 -33.11 -3.24
CA TYR A 18 -17.04 -33.53 -4.48
C TYR A 18 -15.63 -34.07 -4.21
N GLU A 19 -15.17 -34.98 -5.05
CA GLU A 19 -13.81 -35.52 -5.00
C GLU A 19 -13.25 -35.66 -6.41
N LEU A 20 -12.01 -35.22 -6.61
CA LEU A 20 -11.31 -35.32 -7.89
C LEU A 20 -9.83 -35.67 -7.70
N ASN A 21 -9.20 -36.16 -8.76
CA ASN A 21 -7.77 -36.43 -8.76
C ASN A 21 -7.02 -35.28 -9.43
N ALA A 22 -5.94 -34.83 -8.79
CA ALA A 22 -5.02 -33.87 -9.36
C ALA A 22 -3.62 -34.47 -9.47
N ARG A 23 -2.94 -34.15 -10.57
CA ARG A 23 -1.55 -34.51 -10.79
C ARG A 23 -0.66 -33.43 -10.19
N VAL A 24 0.28 -33.80 -9.32
CA VAL A 24 1.32 -32.85 -8.89
C VAL A 24 2.31 -32.68 -10.05
N LEU A 25 2.36 -31.49 -10.64
CA LEU A 25 3.31 -31.12 -11.69
C LEU A 25 4.64 -30.68 -11.09
N GLU A 26 4.57 -29.83 -10.08
CA GLU A 26 5.74 -29.27 -9.41
C GLU A 26 5.50 -29.20 -7.89
N THR A 27 6.59 -29.30 -7.12
CA THR A 27 6.59 -28.96 -5.69
C THR A 27 7.77 -28.04 -5.44
N VAL A 28 7.46 -26.78 -5.19
CA VAL A 28 8.42 -25.74 -4.87
C VAL A 28 8.58 -25.69 -3.36
N LYS A 29 9.82 -25.67 -2.86
CA LYS A 29 10.07 -25.35 -1.45
C LYS A 29 9.96 -23.85 -1.31
N ASN A 30 8.97 -23.39 -0.54
CA ASN A 30 8.79 -21.98 -0.27
C ASN A 30 9.82 -21.59 0.79
N THR A 31 10.91 -20.99 0.35
CA THR A 31 11.84 -20.35 1.27
C THR A 31 11.30 -19.01 1.78
N ASP A 32 10.25 -18.44 1.16
CA ASP A 32 9.50 -17.25 1.59
C ASP A 32 8.00 -17.31 1.18
N THR A 33 7.16 -16.47 1.79
CA THR A 33 5.70 -16.60 2.04
C THR A 33 4.72 -16.30 0.91
N GLN A 34 5.12 -16.12 -0.35
CA GLN A 34 4.14 -15.84 -1.42
C GLN A 34 3.57 -17.12 -2.04
N ALA A 35 2.29 -17.40 -1.76
CA ALA A 35 1.48 -18.22 -2.63
C ALA A 35 0.87 -17.31 -3.71
N GLU A 36 1.19 -17.55 -4.98
CA GLU A 36 0.40 -16.99 -6.07
C GLU A 36 -0.93 -17.77 -6.14
N ASP A 37 -1.98 -17.21 -5.54
CA ASP A 37 -3.34 -17.71 -5.75
C ASP A 37 -3.78 -17.39 -7.19
N ARG A 38 -3.50 -18.31 -8.11
CA ARG A 38 -4.04 -18.26 -9.48
C ARG A 38 -4.68 -19.60 -9.83
N LEU A 39 -5.99 -19.57 -10.03
CA LEU A 39 -6.64 -20.46 -10.98
C LEU A 39 -6.26 -19.96 -12.38
N SER A 40 -5.27 -20.61 -13.00
CA SER A 40 -4.96 -20.41 -14.40
C SER A 40 -5.69 -21.49 -15.19
N MET A 41 -6.64 -21.10 -16.05
CA MET A 41 -7.00 -21.97 -17.17
C MET A 41 -5.94 -21.79 -18.23
N ASN A 42 -5.17 -22.83 -18.52
CA ASN A 42 -4.44 -22.91 -19.78
C ASN A 42 -5.40 -23.47 -20.85
N PRO A 43 -5.97 -22.65 -21.76
CA PRO A 43 -6.90 -23.14 -22.76
C PRO A 43 -6.27 -24.12 -23.78
N GLN A 44 -4.94 -24.34 -23.74
CA GLN A 44 -4.24 -25.18 -24.69
C GLN A 44 -4.16 -26.67 -24.29
N ASP A 45 -4.33 -27.03 -23.01
CA ASP A 45 -4.15 -28.41 -22.52
C ASP A 45 -5.39 -29.03 -21.86
N GLY A 46 -6.48 -28.26 -21.69
CA GLY A 46 -7.73 -28.77 -21.15
C GLY A 46 -7.66 -29.11 -19.64
N ALA A 47 -6.69 -28.55 -18.92
CA ALA A 47 -6.53 -28.76 -17.49
C ALA A 47 -6.85 -27.49 -16.66
N VAL A 48 -7.16 -27.70 -15.38
CA VAL A 48 -7.29 -26.65 -14.37
C VAL A 48 -6.08 -26.72 -13.46
N ASP A 49 -5.30 -25.63 -13.42
CA ASP A 49 -4.15 -25.52 -12.54
C ASP A 49 -4.53 -24.92 -11.18
N LEU A 50 -4.12 -25.57 -10.11
CA LEU A 50 -4.33 -25.18 -8.72
C LEU A 50 -3.00 -25.17 -7.97
N PHE A 51 -2.66 -24.05 -7.34
CA PHE A 51 -1.45 -23.94 -6.52
C PHE A 51 -1.82 -24.06 -5.04
N VAL A 52 -1.21 -25.02 -4.35
CA VAL A 52 -1.58 -25.38 -2.98
C VAL A 52 -0.37 -25.24 -2.07
N ARG A 53 -0.43 -24.30 -1.12
CA ARG A 53 0.59 -24.20 -0.07
C ARG A 53 0.36 -25.30 0.98
N ALA A 54 1.40 -26.06 1.26
CA ALA A 54 1.41 -27.14 2.25
C ALA A 54 2.41 -26.86 3.36
N GLU A 55 1.97 -26.98 4.60
CA GLU A 55 2.82 -26.89 5.80
C GLU A 55 2.92 -28.26 6.47
N ARG A 56 4.14 -28.79 6.67
CA ARG A 56 4.38 -30.10 7.29
C ARG A 56 4.96 -29.95 8.70
N GLY A 57 4.18 -29.34 9.59
CA GLY A 57 4.55 -29.17 11.00
C GLY A 57 5.52 -28.01 11.25
N LYS A 58 5.78 -27.73 12.54
CA LYS A 58 6.45 -26.50 13.02
C LYS A 58 7.89 -26.28 12.50
N TYR A 59 8.56 -27.31 11.99
CA TYR A 59 9.99 -27.28 11.63
C TYR A 59 10.27 -27.50 10.14
N SER A 60 9.25 -27.63 9.30
CA SER A 60 9.44 -27.77 7.85
C SER A 60 9.16 -26.44 7.15
N ALA A 61 10.02 -26.05 6.21
CA ALA A 61 9.69 -24.98 5.28
C ALA A 61 8.40 -25.33 4.52
N PRO A 62 7.46 -24.37 4.36
CA PRO A 62 6.26 -24.58 3.54
C PRO A 62 6.66 -25.00 2.12
N THR A 63 5.78 -25.70 1.43
CA THR A 63 5.96 -26.04 0.02
C THR A 63 4.73 -25.67 -0.77
N THR A 64 4.84 -24.99 -1.90
CA THR A 64 3.74 -24.86 -2.86
C THR A 64 3.75 -26.04 -3.83
N GLN A 65 2.60 -26.69 -3.98
CA GLN A 65 2.38 -27.73 -4.98
C GLN A 65 1.56 -27.17 -6.13
N HIS A 66 2.08 -27.27 -7.35
CA HIS A 66 1.30 -27.04 -8.57
C HIS A 66 0.55 -28.32 -8.92
N LEU A 67 -0.76 -28.28 -8.77
CA LEU A 67 -1.68 -29.36 -9.05
C LEU A 67 -2.37 -29.10 -10.38
N GLN A 68 -2.44 -30.11 -11.23
CA GLN A 68 -3.16 -30.07 -12.49
C GLN A 68 -4.33 -31.04 -12.43
N ILE A 69 -5.54 -30.51 -12.59
CA ILE A 69 -6.79 -31.25 -12.61
C ILE A 69 -7.22 -31.42 -14.06
N ASP A 70 -7.45 -32.65 -14.50
CA ASP A 70 -8.07 -32.89 -15.80
C ASP A 70 -9.52 -32.38 -15.78
N ARG A 71 -9.86 -31.44 -16.68
CA ARG A 71 -11.19 -30.83 -16.75
C ARG A 71 -12.30 -31.85 -16.99
N SER A 72 -12.02 -33.00 -17.61
CA SER A 72 -13.02 -34.05 -17.79
C SER A 72 -13.52 -34.65 -16.47
N GLN A 73 -12.81 -34.44 -15.35
CA GLN A 73 -13.24 -34.82 -14.01
C GLN A 73 -14.20 -33.81 -13.36
N LEU A 74 -14.34 -32.61 -13.95
CA LEU A 74 -15.16 -31.53 -13.42
C LEU A 74 -16.44 -31.40 -14.25
N SER A 75 -17.58 -31.73 -13.64
CA SER A 75 -18.87 -31.23 -14.14
C SER A 75 -18.92 -29.71 -13.94
N ASP A 76 -19.78 -29.01 -14.68
CA ASP A 76 -19.95 -27.54 -14.51
C ASP A 76 -20.38 -27.17 -13.08
N GLU A 77 -21.12 -28.07 -12.42
CA GLU A 77 -21.50 -27.93 -11.01
C GLU A 77 -20.29 -28.10 -10.08
N ALA A 78 -19.48 -29.15 -10.27
CA ALA A 78 -18.27 -29.39 -9.49
C ALA A 78 -17.21 -28.28 -9.69
N ALA A 79 -17.11 -27.73 -10.90
CA ALA A 79 -16.21 -26.61 -11.20
C ALA A 79 -16.62 -25.35 -10.45
N ARG A 80 -17.92 -25.00 -10.45
CA ARG A 80 -18.47 -23.87 -9.67
C ARG A 80 -18.32 -24.09 -8.17
N ALA A 81 -18.58 -25.31 -7.69
CA ALA A 81 -18.40 -25.65 -6.28
C ALA A 81 -16.93 -25.57 -5.84
N LEU A 82 -15.98 -26.02 -6.67
CA LEU A 82 -14.55 -25.92 -6.39
C LEU A 82 -14.10 -24.46 -6.33
N GLN A 83 -14.53 -23.65 -7.30
CA GLN A 83 -14.24 -22.22 -7.30
C GLN A 83 -14.81 -21.54 -6.05
N ALA A 84 -16.08 -21.77 -5.73
CA ALA A 84 -16.71 -21.20 -4.55
C ALA A 84 -16.00 -21.65 -3.26
N ALA A 85 -15.63 -22.93 -3.15
CA ALA A 85 -14.91 -23.46 -2.00
C ALA A 85 -13.54 -22.78 -1.80
N ILE A 86 -12.78 -22.57 -2.88
CA ILE A 86 -11.51 -21.82 -2.85
C ILE A 86 -11.75 -20.37 -2.44
N GLU A 87 -12.76 -19.71 -3.02
CA GLU A 87 -13.11 -18.32 -2.74
C GLU A 87 -13.54 -18.07 -1.28
N THR A 88 -14.10 -19.07 -0.59
CA THR A 88 -14.42 -18.92 0.85
C THR A 88 -13.18 -18.83 1.72
N GLY A 89 -12.05 -19.39 1.28
CA GLY A 89 -10.87 -19.48 2.12
C GLY A 89 -11.00 -20.38 3.36
N ASP A 90 -12.14 -21.06 3.55
CA ASP A 90 -12.37 -21.98 4.66
C ASP A 90 -11.69 -23.31 4.35
N SER A 91 -10.73 -23.63 5.18
CA SER A 91 -9.89 -24.81 5.08
C SER A 91 -10.70 -26.13 5.20
N ARG A 92 -11.93 -26.09 5.73
CA ARG A 92 -12.86 -27.24 5.75
C ARG A 92 -13.52 -27.52 4.40
N ASN A 93 -13.56 -26.53 3.51
CA ASN A 93 -14.25 -26.64 2.23
C ASN A 93 -13.37 -27.22 1.13
N VAL A 94 -12.04 -27.28 1.31
CA VAL A 94 -11.12 -27.95 0.37
C VAL A 94 -10.00 -28.66 1.14
N VAL A 95 -9.90 -29.97 0.94
CA VAL A 95 -8.90 -30.84 1.55
C VAL A 95 -8.12 -31.56 0.46
N VAL A 96 -6.79 -31.40 0.48
CA VAL A 96 -5.90 -32.13 -0.42
C VAL A 96 -5.26 -33.29 0.35
N ARG A 97 -5.63 -34.52 -0.01
CA ARG A 97 -5.09 -35.75 0.61
C ARG A 97 -3.96 -36.32 -0.23
N SER A 98 -2.77 -36.36 0.36
CA SER A 98 -1.62 -37.04 -0.24
C SER A 98 -1.68 -38.56 -0.04
N ALA A 99 -1.00 -39.33 -0.89
CA ALA A 99 -0.91 -40.79 -0.81
C ALA A 99 -0.32 -41.33 0.52
N ARG A 100 0.25 -40.47 1.37
CA ARG A 100 0.79 -40.81 2.71
C ARG A 100 -0.15 -40.44 3.87
N GLY A 101 -1.38 -40.02 3.59
CA GLY A 101 -2.39 -39.71 4.61
C GLY A 101 -2.24 -38.34 5.28
N ALA A 102 -1.32 -37.48 4.82
CA ALA A 102 -1.27 -36.09 5.27
C ALA A 102 -2.40 -35.30 4.58
N GLU A 103 -3.28 -34.70 5.39
CA GLU A 103 -4.26 -33.70 4.96
C GLU A 103 -3.56 -32.35 4.83
N ILE A 104 -3.62 -31.78 3.64
CA ILE A 104 -3.14 -30.44 3.34
C ILE A 104 -4.38 -29.57 3.23
N THR A 105 -4.53 -28.66 4.18
CA THR A 105 -5.63 -27.71 4.22
C THR A 105 -5.22 -26.46 3.43
N LEU A 106 -6.07 -26.02 2.50
CA LEU A 106 -5.88 -24.71 1.87
C LEU A 106 -6.02 -23.65 2.96
N ARG A 107 -4.94 -22.95 3.27
CA ARG A 107 -5.00 -21.69 3.98
C ARG A 107 -5.13 -20.61 2.91
N SER A 108 -6.33 -20.05 2.75
CA SER A 108 -6.35 -18.62 2.50
C SER A 108 -6.11 -18.00 3.88
N ASP A 109 -5.14 -17.10 3.97
CA ASP A 109 -4.74 -16.49 5.24
C ASP A 109 -5.81 -15.50 5.77
N VAL A 110 -7.01 -15.47 5.16
CA VAL A 110 -8.10 -14.51 5.42
C VAL A 110 -9.08 -14.98 6.52
N ALA A 111 -9.21 -16.28 6.79
CA ALA A 111 -10.33 -16.78 7.62
C ALA A 111 -9.96 -17.42 8.97
N THR A 112 -8.68 -17.74 9.24
CA THR A 112 -8.34 -18.60 10.41
C THR A 112 -8.12 -17.91 11.75
N GLU A 113 -8.24 -16.58 11.84
CA GLU A 113 -8.14 -15.90 13.13
C GLU A 113 -9.49 -15.32 13.58
N ARG A 114 -10.20 -16.15 14.36
CA ARG A 114 -11.39 -15.84 15.20
C ARG A 114 -12.74 -15.77 14.46
N PRO A 115 -13.54 -16.85 14.51
CA PRO A 115 -14.97 -16.82 14.16
C PRO A 115 -15.78 -15.76 14.94
N GLY A 116 -15.28 -15.30 16.10
CA GLY A 116 -15.89 -14.25 16.91
C GLY A 116 -15.69 -12.81 16.41
N LEU A 117 -14.87 -12.57 15.38
CA LEU A 117 -14.68 -11.24 14.77
C LEU A 117 -15.65 -10.97 13.60
N PHE A 118 -16.31 -11.99 13.06
CA PHE A 118 -17.29 -11.85 11.96
C PHE A 118 -18.70 -11.46 12.44
N ALA A 119 -18.83 -11.04 13.69
CA ALA A 119 -20.04 -10.41 14.23
C ALA A 119 -20.14 -8.93 13.86
N GLY A 120 -19.61 -8.53 12.71
CA GLY A 120 -19.96 -7.26 12.09
C GLY A 120 -21.41 -7.35 11.62
N GLN A 121 -22.37 -7.09 12.50
CA GLN A 121 -23.68 -6.67 12.02
C GLN A 121 -23.42 -5.46 11.11
N ALA A 122 -24.05 -5.40 9.94
CA ALA A 122 -24.21 -4.14 9.20
C ALA A 122 -25.13 -3.20 10.00
N GLY A 123 -24.79 -2.95 11.25
CA GLY A 123 -25.59 -2.23 12.23
C GLY A 123 -25.95 -0.88 11.63
N GLY A 124 -27.25 -0.68 11.45
CA GLY A 124 -27.81 0.58 11.00
C GLY A 124 -27.89 0.78 9.49
N ILE A 125 -27.66 -0.22 8.62
CA ILE A 125 -28.01 -0.13 7.18
C ILE A 125 -29.04 -1.21 6.81
N SER A 126 -30.12 -0.80 6.15
CA SER A 126 -31.13 -1.69 5.56
C SER A 126 -31.51 -1.25 4.15
N VAL A 127 -32.18 -2.11 3.39
CA VAL A 127 -32.76 -1.76 2.09
C VAL A 127 -34.28 -1.78 2.22
N SER A 128 -34.92 -0.64 1.94
CA SER A 128 -36.38 -0.51 1.94
C SER A 128 -37.03 -1.32 0.81
N ASP A 129 -38.36 -1.51 0.89
CA ASP A 129 -39.14 -2.16 -0.18
C ASP A 129 -39.02 -1.42 -1.53
N ALA A 130 -38.77 -0.11 -1.50
CA ALA A 130 -38.52 0.71 -2.68
C ALA A 130 -37.07 0.61 -3.21
N GLY A 131 -36.23 -0.22 -2.59
CA GLY A 131 -34.83 -0.43 -2.97
C GLY A 131 -33.86 0.62 -2.43
N HIS A 132 -34.29 1.60 -1.64
CA HIS A 132 -33.40 2.62 -1.09
C HIS A 132 -32.63 2.08 0.11
N PHE A 133 -31.33 2.37 0.19
CA PHE A 133 -30.61 2.22 1.45
C PHE A 133 -31.17 3.18 2.50
N VAL A 134 -31.35 2.67 3.71
CA VAL A 134 -31.82 3.42 4.87
C VAL A 134 -30.78 3.25 5.96
N ALA A 135 -30.25 4.39 6.42
CA ALA A 135 -29.33 4.44 7.54
C ALA A 135 -30.03 4.96 8.80
N ASP A 136 -29.67 4.45 9.97
CA ASP A 136 -30.21 4.93 11.25
C ASP A 136 -30.01 6.46 11.37
N GLY A 137 -31.10 7.19 11.63
CA GLY A 137 -31.08 8.65 11.73
C GLY A 137 -31.23 9.42 10.41
N VAL A 138 -31.16 8.76 9.26
CA VAL A 138 -31.37 9.38 7.93
C VAL A 138 -32.83 9.20 7.51
N SER A 139 -33.66 10.20 7.85
CA SER A 139 -35.10 10.21 7.56
C SER A 139 -35.44 11.08 6.35
N GLY A 140 -34.97 10.70 5.16
CA GLY A 140 -35.30 11.45 3.94
C GLY A 140 -36.22 10.68 3.00
N GLN A 141 -37.45 11.13 2.81
CA GLN A 141 -38.17 10.85 1.56
C GLN A 141 -37.67 11.83 0.48
N GLY A 142 -37.50 11.37 -0.76
CA GLY A 142 -37.03 12.21 -1.87
C GLY A 142 -35.58 11.96 -2.29
N LEU A 143 -35.02 12.86 -3.10
CA LEU A 143 -33.68 12.67 -3.69
C LEU A 143 -32.57 12.74 -2.63
N GLU A 144 -32.65 13.73 -1.72
CA GLU A 144 -31.67 13.94 -0.66
C GLU A 144 -31.54 12.72 0.27
N GLY A 145 -32.67 12.14 0.69
CA GLY A 145 -32.67 10.94 1.52
C GLY A 145 -32.07 9.72 0.83
N ARG A 146 -32.30 9.58 -0.48
CA ARG A 146 -31.68 8.51 -1.27
C ARG A 146 -30.17 8.69 -1.41
N ILE A 147 -29.71 9.92 -1.61
CA ILE A 147 -28.28 10.25 -1.64
C ILE A 147 -27.64 9.94 -0.30
N ALA A 148 -28.22 10.41 0.80
CA ALA A 148 -27.68 10.18 2.14
C ALA A 148 -27.66 8.68 2.49
N GLY A 149 -28.70 7.92 2.13
CA GLY A 149 -28.71 6.46 2.29
C GLY A 149 -27.63 5.76 1.47
N LEU A 150 -27.39 6.20 0.23
CA LEU A 150 -26.35 5.67 -0.64
C LEU A 150 -24.94 5.96 -0.10
N GLU A 151 -24.70 7.18 0.37
CA GLU A 151 -23.43 7.59 0.99
C GLU A 151 -23.16 6.79 2.28
N ALA A 152 -24.16 6.67 3.16
CA ALA A 152 -24.02 5.88 4.39
C ALA A 152 -23.72 4.40 4.10
N ALA A 153 -24.37 3.83 3.09
CA ALA A 153 -24.13 2.46 2.64
C ALA A 153 -22.71 2.28 2.08
N ALA A 154 -22.20 3.26 1.32
CA ALA A 154 -20.83 3.24 0.79
C ALA A 154 -19.79 3.27 1.92
N VAL A 155 -19.95 4.17 2.89
CA VAL A 155 -19.08 4.24 4.09
C VAL A 155 -19.12 2.94 4.87
N GLN A 156 -20.30 2.34 5.05
CA GLN A 156 -20.42 1.08 5.79
C GLN A 156 -19.73 -0.09 5.06
N SER A 157 -19.70 -0.09 3.73
CA SER A 157 -19.05 -1.16 2.95
C SER A 157 -17.55 -1.29 3.21
N GLY A 158 -16.87 -0.16 3.49
CA GLY A 158 -15.45 -0.11 3.84
C GLY A 158 -15.14 -0.67 5.23
N ARG A 159 -16.15 -0.78 6.10
CA ARG A 159 -16.02 -1.31 7.47
C ARG A 159 -16.28 -2.82 7.57
N LEU A 160 -16.75 -3.44 6.48
CA LEU A 160 -17.03 -4.87 6.47
C LEU A 160 -15.74 -5.68 6.40
N PRO A 161 -15.69 -6.85 7.07
CA PRO A 161 -14.58 -7.78 6.91
C PRO A 161 -14.34 -8.16 5.45
N GLU A 162 -13.09 -8.49 5.13
CA GLU A 162 -12.72 -8.99 3.80
C GLU A 162 -13.59 -10.20 3.42
N GLY A 163 -14.08 -10.22 2.17
CA GLY A 163 -14.94 -11.28 1.66
C GLY A 163 -16.44 -11.11 1.93
N ILE A 164 -16.85 -10.20 2.83
CA ILE A 164 -18.27 -9.93 3.10
C ILE A 164 -18.73 -8.71 2.29
N ASP A 165 -19.75 -8.88 1.44
CA ASP A 165 -20.39 -7.77 0.72
C ASP A 165 -21.54 -7.13 1.52
N LEU A 166 -21.79 -5.85 1.25
CA LEU A 166 -22.82 -5.04 1.89
C LEU A 166 -24.21 -5.67 1.87
N TYR A 167 -24.62 -6.28 0.75
CA TYR A 167 -25.98 -6.80 0.60
C TYR A 167 -26.17 -8.11 1.34
N THR A 168 -25.13 -8.94 1.38
CA THR A 168 -25.11 -10.15 2.21
C THR A 168 -25.15 -9.78 3.69
N ALA A 169 -24.36 -8.79 4.12
CA ALA A 169 -24.36 -8.31 5.51
C ALA A 169 -25.72 -7.70 5.93
N ALA A 170 -26.41 -7.04 5.00
CA ALA A 170 -27.75 -6.47 5.20
C ALA A 170 -28.90 -7.47 4.96
N GLY A 171 -28.62 -8.74 4.63
CA GLY A 171 -29.64 -9.77 4.43
C GLY A 171 -30.56 -9.52 3.21
N VAL A 172 -30.07 -8.83 2.18
CA VAL A 172 -30.89 -8.40 1.04
C VAL A 172 -30.98 -9.52 -0.01
N GLY A 173 -32.21 -9.99 -0.25
CA GLY A 173 -32.52 -10.97 -1.29
C GLY A 173 -32.43 -10.42 -2.72
N LEU A 174 -32.58 -11.28 -3.73
CA LEU A 174 -32.43 -10.91 -5.14
C LEU A 174 -33.40 -9.80 -5.60
N GLU A 175 -34.67 -9.85 -5.18
CA GLU A 175 -35.64 -8.79 -5.52
C GLU A 175 -35.28 -7.45 -4.88
N GLY A 176 -34.77 -7.45 -3.63
CA GLY A 176 -34.27 -6.24 -2.97
C GLY A 176 -33.04 -5.68 -3.67
N LYS A 177 -32.11 -6.54 -4.10
CA LYS A 177 -30.95 -6.18 -4.93
C LYS A 177 -31.37 -5.55 -6.26
N LYS A 178 -32.39 -6.10 -6.92
CA LYS A 178 -32.94 -5.57 -8.17
C LYS A 178 -33.59 -4.20 -7.98
N ALA A 179 -34.44 -4.06 -6.95
CA ALA A 179 -35.04 -2.78 -6.61
C ALA A 179 -33.98 -1.71 -6.29
N ASN A 180 -32.91 -2.11 -5.60
CA ASN A 180 -31.80 -1.22 -5.28
C ASN A 180 -31.02 -0.76 -6.51
N LEU A 181 -30.72 -1.64 -7.47
CA LEU A 181 -30.08 -1.24 -8.73
C LEU A 181 -30.92 -0.19 -9.47
N SER A 182 -32.22 -0.40 -9.60
CA SER A 182 -33.13 0.57 -10.22
C SER A 182 -33.16 1.90 -9.45
N SER A 183 -33.12 1.85 -8.11
CA SER A 183 -33.02 3.03 -7.27
C SER A 183 -31.71 3.81 -7.49
N ILE A 184 -30.57 3.11 -7.61
CA ILE A 184 -29.27 3.74 -7.89
C ILE A 184 -29.30 4.44 -9.26
N GLN A 185 -29.80 3.77 -10.30
CA GLN A 185 -29.91 4.31 -11.64
C GLN A 185 -30.82 5.56 -11.69
N ASP A 186 -32.00 5.52 -11.05
CA ASP A 186 -32.89 6.68 -10.94
C ASP A 186 -32.24 7.84 -10.20
N THR A 187 -31.54 7.55 -9.10
CA THR A 187 -30.81 8.56 -8.32
C THR A 187 -29.73 9.23 -9.16
N LEU A 188 -28.92 8.46 -9.88
CA LEU A 188 -27.89 8.98 -10.79
C LEU A 188 -28.49 9.86 -11.89
N HIS A 189 -29.58 9.43 -12.52
CA HIS A 189 -30.25 10.19 -13.57
C HIS A 189 -30.79 11.54 -13.05
N ARG A 190 -31.44 11.52 -11.88
CA ARG A 190 -31.96 12.74 -11.24
C ARG A 190 -30.84 13.68 -10.81
N VAL A 191 -29.73 13.16 -10.28
CA VAL A 191 -28.57 13.96 -9.91
C VAL A 191 -27.92 14.59 -11.14
N GLN A 192 -27.79 13.85 -12.24
CA GLN A 192 -27.23 14.37 -13.49
C GLN A 192 -27.99 15.61 -13.98
N THR A 193 -29.33 15.58 -13.93
CA THR A 193 -30.23 16.65 -14.39
C THR A 193 -30.52 17.74 -13.36
N SER A 194 -30.09 17.56 -12.11
CA SER A 194 -30.27 18.54 -11.02
C SER A 194 -29.31 19.74 -11.10
N GLU A 195 -29.60 20.78 -10.31
CA GLU A 195 -28.72 21.94 -10.11
C GLU A 195 -27.63 21.73 -9.04
N MET A 196 -27.41 20.48 -8.58
CA MET A 196 -26.37 20.17 -7.58
C MET A 196 -24.98 20.60 -8.05
N ALA A 197 -24.13 20.97 -7.10
CA ALA A 197 -22.76 21.36 -7.41
C ALA A 197 -21.96 20.16 -7.98
N PRO A 198 -20.95 20.39 -8.84
CA PRO A 198 -20.15 19.30 -9.43
C PRO A 198 -19.56 18.34 -8.39
N ASN A 199 -19.09 18.84 -7.25
CA ASN A 199 -18.53 18.03 -6.17
C ASN A 199 -19.59 17.16 -5.49
N GLU A 200 -20.80 17.69 -5.28
CA GLU A 200 -21.91 16.89 -4.74
C GLU A 200 -22.33 15.81 -5.73
N LYS A 201 -22.39 16.11 -7.03
CA LYS A 201 -22.63 15.09 -8.06
C LYS A 201 -21.54 14.01 -8.05
N ALA A 202 -20.28 14.38 -7.84
CA ALA A 202 -19.16 13.44 -7.75
C ALA A 202 -19.26 12.54 -6.51
N ARG A 203 -19.68 13.08 -5.35
CA ARG A 203 -19.98 12.27 -4.14
C ARG A 203 -21.03 11.20 -4.42
N VAL A 204 -22.14 11.55 -5.08
CA VAL A 204 -23.17 10.58 -5.43
C VAL A 204 -22.62 9.51 -6.37
N ARG A 205 -21.81 9.88 -7.36
CA ARG A 205 -21.18 8.89 -8.28
C ARG A 205 -20.21 7.97 -7.54
N SER A 206 -19.44 8.50 -6.58
CA SER A 206 -18.57 7.69 -5.72
C SER A 206 -19.37 6.67 -4.91
N ALA A 207 -20.38 7.13 -4.17
CA ALA A 207 -21.22 6.24 -3.39
C ALA A 207 -21.95 5.21 -4.27
N ALA A 208 -22.48 5.62 -5.43
CA ALA A 208 -23.11 4.72 -6.39
C ALA A 208 -22.15 3.65 -6.90
N ALA A 209 -20.92 4.03 -7.29
CA ALA A 209 -19.92 3.09 -7.78
C ALA A 209 -19.55 2.07 -6.69
N THR A 210 -19.29 2.50 -5.47
CA THR A 210 -19.02 1.60 -4.33
C THR A 210 -20.15 0.59 -4.14
N ASN A 211 -21.41 1.07 -4.07
CA ASN A 211 -22.57 0.20 -3.87
C ASN A 211 -22.82 -0.76 -5.06
N LEU A 212 -22.52 -0.35 -6.29
CA LEU A 212 -22.57 -1.21 -7.47
C LEU A 212 -21.48 -2.29 -7.45
N ALA A 213 -20.27 -1.97 -7.01
CA ALA A 213 -19.19 -2.94 -6.85
C ALA A 213 -19.51 -4.01 -5.79
N GLU A 214 -20.10 -3.58 -4.68
CA GLU A 214 -20.61 -4.47 -3.62
C GLU A 214 -21.76 -5.34 -4.14
N LEU A 215 -22.68 -4.77 -4.93
CA LEU A 215 -23.79 -5.51 -5.54
C LEU A 215 -23.28 -6.61 -6.46
N MET A 216 -22.35 -6.27 -7.37
CA MET A 216 -21.75 -7.23 -8.30
C MET A 216 -20.99 -8.35 -7.56
N SER A 217 -20.30 -8.00 -6.47
CA SER A 217 -19.59 -8.98 -5.63
C SER A 217 -20.51 -10.04 -5.04
N GLY A 218 -21.72 -9.65 -4.61
CA GLY A 218 -22.69 -10.54 -3.98
C GLY A 218 -23.66 -11.24 -4.94
N LEU A 219 -23.47 -11.14 -6.26
CA LEU A 219 -24.35 -11.75 -7.27
C LEU A 219 -23.70 -12.96 -7.95
N GLY A 220 -24.50 -14.00 -8.19
CA GLY A 220 -24.10 -15.15 -9.01
C GLY A 220 -24.06 -14.83 -10.52
N HIS A 221 -23.47 -15.73 -11.28
CA HIS A 221 -23.24 -15.59 -12.73
C HIS A 221 -24.41 -16.07 -13.60
N ASP A 222 -25.29 -16.90 -13.04
CA ASP A 222 -26.34 -17.58 -13.79
C ASP A 222 -27.72 -16.94 -13.56
N GLY A 223 -28.63 -17.16 -14.52
CA GLY A 223 -30.05 -16.80 -14.41
C GLY A 223 -30.29 -15.31 -14.15
N ASP A 224 -31.25 -15.03 -13.27
CA ASP A 224 -31.68 -13.67 -12.94
C ASP A 224 -30.59 -12.87 -12.22
N ALA A 225 -29.79 -13.55 -11.38
CA ALA A 225 -28.66 -12.93 -10.70
C ALA A 225 -27.56 -12.50 -11.68
N GLY A 226 -27.23 -13.36 -12.67
CA GLY A 226 -26.28 -13.03 -13.73
C GLY A 226 -26.74 -11.86 -14.60
N ARG A 227 -28.02 -11.83 -14.98
CA ARG A 227 -28.59 -10.68 -15.73
C ARG A 227 -28.52 -9.38 -14.94
N LEU A 228 -28.84 -9.43 -13.63
CA LEU A 228 -28.75 -8.27 -12.74
C LEU A 228 -27.30 -7.79 -12.59
N LYS A 229 -26.35 -8.74 -12.49
CA LYS A 229 -24.92 -8.45 -12.41
C LYS A 229 -24.40 -7.73 -13.65
N ALA A 230 -24.76 -8.22 -14.84
CA ALA A 230 -24.39 -7.58 -16.11
C ALA A 230 -25.00 -6.17 -16.23
N GLU A 231 -26.20 -5.94 -15.71
CA GLU A 231 -26.83 -4.62 -15.68
C GLU A 231 -26.14 -3.64 -14.71
N ALA A 232 -25.80 -4.13 -13.50
CA ALA A 232 -25.00 -3.37 -12.55
C ALA A 232 -23.63 -3.02 -13.13
N PHE A 233 -22.99 -3.97 -13.83
CA PHE A 233 -21.69 -3.75 -14.49
C PHE A 233 -21.77 -2.70 -15.60
N ARG A 234 -22.83 -2.70 -16.43
CA ARG A 234 -23.03 -1.64 -17.43
C ARG A 234 -23.13 -0.27 -16.78
N THR A 235 -23.94 -0.15 -15.72
CA THR A 235 -24.09 1.10 -14.97
C THR A 235 -22.75 1.55 -14.37
N TYR A 236 -22.00 0.62 -13.79
CA TYR A 236 -20.66 0.87 -13.25
C TYR A 236 -19.66 1.32 -14.33
N GLY A 237 -19.66 0.63 -15.48
CA GLY A 237 -18.78 0.97 -16.59
C GLY A 237 -19.09 2.34 -17.20
N ASP A 238 -20.37 2.74 -17.23
CA ASP A 238 -20.76 4.09 -17.63
C ASP A 238 -20.27 5.14 -16.64
N LEU A 239 -20.23 4.86 -15.33
CA LEU A 239 -19.61 5.74 -14.34
C LEU A 239 -18.10 5.87 -14.58
N VAL A 240 -17.37 4.75 -14.71
CA VAL A 240 -15.91 4.74 -14.96
C VAL A 240 -15.56 5.53 -16.22
N LYS A 241 -16.29 5.29 -17.31
CA LYS A 241 -16.02 5.91 -18.61
C LYS A 241 -16.21 7.43 -18.60
N ASN A 242 -17.22 7.91 -17.87
CA ASN A 242 -17.62 9.31 -17.88
C ASN A 242 -17.09 10.11 -16.67
N GLU A 243 -16.36 9.48 -15.75
CA GLU A 243 -15.80 10.16 -14.58
C GLU A 243 -14.67 11.12 -14.98
N THR A 244 -14.74 12.34 -14.45
CA THR A 244 -13.79 13.43 -14.73
C THR A 244 -12.89 13.74 -13.54
N VAL A 245 -13.27 13.30 -12.33
CA VAL A 245 -12.43 13.42 -11.14
C VAL A 245 -11.41 12.29 -11.16
N THR A 246 -10.14 12.60 -11.44
CA THR A 246 -9.06 11.61 -11.65
C THR A 246 -8.98 10.60 -10.50
N GLY A 247 -8.85 11.05 -9.25
CA GLY A 247 -8.75 10.15 -8.09
C GLY A 247 -9.96 9.23 -7.93
N LEU A 248 -11.17 9.76 -8.13
CA LEU A 248 -12.40 8.96 -8.09
C LEU A 248 -12.42 7.91 -9.21
N LYS A 249 -12.03 8.29 -10.43
CA LYS A 249 -11.92 7.35 -11.55
C LYS A 249 -10.91 6.25 -11.23
N GLU A 250 -9.75 6.58 -10.67
CA GLU A 250 -8.76 5.58 -10.26
C GLU A 250 -9.32 4.60 -9.23
N SER A 251 -10.02 5.12 -8.21
CA SER A 251 -10.69 4.29 -7.19
C SER A 251 -11.75 3.38 -7.79
N MET A 252 -12.59 3.88 -8.71
CA MET A 252 -13.55 3.04 -9.43
C MET A 252 -12.86 1.95 -10.27
N ILE A 253 -11.77 2.28 -10.99
CA ILE A 253 -11.04 1.27 -11.75
C ILE A 253 -10.45 0.21 -10.82
N PHE A 254 -9.86 0.63 -9.70
CA PHE A 254 -9.27 -0.27 -8.72
C PHE A 254 -10.31 -1.18 -8.05
N ASN A 255 -11.48 -0.66 -7.68
CA ASN A 255 -12.61 -1.44 -7.21
C ASN A 255 -13.08 -2.46 -8.24
N GLY A 256 -13.09 -2.11 -9.53
CA GLY A 256 -13.37 -3.04 -10.61
C GLY A 256 -12.34 -4.19 -10.68
N VAL A 257 -11.06 -3.87 -10.54
CA VAL A 257 -9.96 -4.85 -10.48
C VAL A 257 -10.10 -5.76 -9.25
N ARG A 258 -10.45 -5.21 -8.09
CA ARG A 258 -10.64 -5.96 -6.82
C ARG A 258 -11.70 -7.05 -6.95
N ILE A 259 -12.77 -6.79 -7.69
CA ILE A 259 -13.87 -7.75 -7.89
C ILE A 259 -13.75 -8.55 -9.19
N GLN A 260 -12.67 -8.37 -9.96
CA GLN A 260 -12.55 -8.89 -11.33
C GLN A 260 -12.70 -10.42 -11.42
N SER A 261 -12.16 -11.16 -10.45
CA SER A 261 -12.29 -12.63 -10.38
C SER A 261 -13.72 -13.09 -10.21
N ARG A 262 -14.60 -12.22 -9.71
CA ARG A 262 -16.03 -12.46 -9.53
C ARG A 262 -16.84 -12.02 -10.74
N LEU A 263 -16.25 -11.50 -11.81
CA LEU A 263 -16.98 -11.07 -13.00
C LEU A 263 -17.04 -12.18 -14.07
N ASP A 264 -18.00 -12.08 -14.98
CA ASP A 264 -18.05 -12.94 -16.16
C ASP A 264 -16.91 -12.60 -17.14
N GLY A 265 -16.58 -13.55 -18.03
CA GLY A 265 -15.45 -13.42 -18.95
C GLY A 265 -15.44 -12.14 -19.81
N PRO A 266 -16.57 -11.67 -20.38
CA PRO A 266 -16.63 -10.41 -21.10
C PRO A 266 -16.37 -9.18 -20.21
N GLU A 267 -17.00 -9.11 -19.04
CA GLU A 267 -16.89 -8.03 -18.07
C GLU A 267 -15.47 -7.94 -17.49
N ALA A 268 -14.88 -9.09 -17.16
CA ALA A 268 -13.49 -9.17 -16.70
C ALA A 268 -12.50 -8.61 -17.74
N LYS A 269 -12.74 -8.83 -19.04
CA LYS A 269 -11.92 -8.23 -20.12
C LYS A 269 -12.08 -6.72 -20.23
N VAL A 270 -13.26 -6.19 -19.92
CA VAL A 270 -13.47 -4.73 -19.87
C VAL A 270 -12.67 -4.13 -18.71
N VAL A 271 -12.68 -4.78 -17.55
CA VAL A 271 -11.85 -4.37 -16.40
C VAL A 271 -10.35 -4.44 -16.72
N ASP A 272 -9.88 -5.45 -17.46
CA ASP A 272 -8.49 -5.51 -17.96
C ASP A 272 -8.12 -4.33 -18.88
N GLY A 273 -9.12 -3.79 -19.58
CA GLY A 273 -8.99 -2.55 -20.34
C GLY A 273 -8.78 -1.36 -19.42
N TRP A 274 -9.68 -1.15 -18.46
CA TRP A 274 -9.61 -0.05 -17.49
C TRP A 274 -8.33 -0.07 -16.65
N ARG A 275 -7.87 -1.27 -16.26
CA ARG A 275 -6.63 -1.43 -15.49
C ARG A 275 -5.44 -0.73 -16.16
N GLN A 276 -5.41 -0.65 -17.49
CA GLN A 276 -4.31 0.00 -18.22
C GLN A 276 -4.28 1.52 -18.02
N GLU A 277 -5.37 2.14 -17.58
CA GLU A 277 -5.42 3.57 -17.28
C GLU A 277 -4.69 3.91 -15.97
N ILE A 278 -4.66 2.98 -14.99
CA ILE A 278 -4.03 3.20 -13.67
C ILE A 278 -2.80 2.33 -13.42
N ALA A 279 -2.60 1.31 -14.25
CA ALA A 279 -1.47 0.41 -14.24
C ALA A 279 -1.10 0.10 -15.70
N PRO A 280 -0.51 1.08 -16.41
CA PRO A 280 -0.22 0.96 -17.83
C PRO A 280 0.71 -0.23 -18.10
N LYS A 281 0.57 -0.83 -19.29
CA LYS A 281 1.37 -1.99 -19.70
C LYS A 281 2.78 -1.60 -20.13
N ALA A 282 3.01 -0.35 -20.51
CA ALA A 282 4.30 0.14 -20.97
C ALA A 282 4.57 1.55 -20.43
N PRO A 283 5.84 2.00 -20.45
CA PRO A 283 6.18 3.41 -20.32
C PRO A 283 5.42 4.29 -21.33
N PRO A 284 5.38 5.63 -21.15
CA PRO A 284 4.64 6.57 -22.01
C PRO A 284 5.27 6.74 -23.41
N TYR A 285 5.41 5.66 -24.17
CA TYR A 285 6.09 5.65 -25.47
C TYR A 285 5.41 6.54 -26.50
N GLU A 286 4.08 6.67 -26.41
CA GLU A 286 3.28 7.60 -27.21
C GLU A 286 3.66 9.06 -27.00
N HIS A 287 4.25 9.40 -25.85
CA HIS A 287 4.85 10.71 -25.58
C HIS A 287 6.34 10.73 -25.93
N PHE A 288 7.11 9.71 -25.53
CA PHE A 288 8.56 9.67 -25.69
C PHE A 288 9.00 9.66 -27.16
N PHE A 289 8.25 8.95 -28.01
CA PHE A 289 8.58 8.73 -29.41
C PHE A 289 7.57 9.35 -30.37
N LYS A 290 6.79 10.32 -29.87
CA LYS A 290 5.82 11.08 -30.66
C LYS A 290 6.50 11.71 -31.89
N ASP A 291 5.77 11.76 -33.00
CA ASP A 291 6.22 12.39 -34.26
C ASP A 291 7.54 11.81 -34.81
N GLY A 292 7.84 10.54 -34.49
CA GLY A 292 9.06 9.86 -34.94
C GLY A 292 10.31 10.22 -34.14
N LYS A 293 10.17 10.88 -32.98
CA LYS A 293 11.27 11.12 -32.05
C LYS A 293 11.92 9.78 -31.68
N ASP A 294 13.25 9.72 -31.74
CA ASP A 294 14.07 8.56 -31.39
C ASP A 294 14.97 8.82 -30.18
N THR A 295 14.83 10.00 -29.58
CA THR A 295 15.66 10.47 -28.48
C THR A 295 14.88 10.44 -27.18
N VAL A 296 15.47 9.94 -26.10
CA VAL A 296 14.92 9.98 -24.75
C VAL A 296 15.83 10.85 -23.89
N ASN A 297 15.29 11.92 -23.32
CA ASN A 297 16.02 12.82 -22.45
C ASN A 297 15.62 12.60 -20.99
N ILE A 298 16.62 12.46 -20.12
CA ILE A 298 16.46 12.14 -18.71
C ILE A 298 17.01 13.29 -17.88
N SER A 299 16.18 13.96 -17.08
CA SER A 299 16.68 14.89 -16.05
C SER A 299 17.06 14.09 -14.81
N TYR A 300 18.35 14.06 -14.48
CA TYR A 300 18.87 13.28 -13.35
C TYR A 300 19.42 14.21 -12.27
N ALA A 301 18.79 14.23 -11.10
CA ALA A 301 19.31 14.83 -9.88
C ALA A 301 20.10 13.80 -9.03
N ALA A 302 21.42 13.94 -8.97
CA ALA A 302 22.30 13.11 -8.14
C ALA A 302 22.44 13.67 -6.73
N GLY A 303 22.17 12.84 -5.73
CA GLY A 303 22.22 13.20 -4.32
C GLY A 303 23.56 13.76 -3.86
N HIS A 304 23.54 14.45 -2.73
CA HIS A 304 24.75 14.97 -2.09
C HIS A 304 25.49 13.91 -1.28
N GLY A 305 26.79 14.14 -1.08
CA GLY A 305 27.64 13.26 -0.31
C GLY A 305 28.10 12.05 -1.11
N GLU A 306 29.15 11.41 -0.64
CA GLU A 306 29.63 10.11 -1.13
C GLU A 306 29.87 10.02 -2.66
N GLY A 307 30.12 11.17 -3.31
CA GLY A 307 30.47 11.25 -4.73
C GLY A 307 29.45 10.66 -5.70
N PHE A 308 28.14 10.75 -5.43
CA PHE A 308 27.11 10.23 -6.34
C PHE A 308 27.20 10.81 -7.76
N TYR A 309 27.45 12.11 -7.90
CA TYR A 309 27.52 12.77 -9.22
C TYR A 309 28.66 12.20 -10.08
N GLU A 310 29.87 12.13 -9.52
CA GLU A 310 31.05 11.57 -10.18
C GLU A 310 30.91 10.05 -10.35
N GLY A 311 30.41 9.36 -9.33
CA GLY A 311 30.20 7.92 -9.32
C GLY A 311 29.21 7.46 -10.38
N MET A 312 28.07 8.14 -10.51
CA MET A 312 27.07 7.86 -11.54
C MET A 312 27.59 8.15 -12.94
N THR A 313 28.39 9.21 -13.11
CA THR A 313 29.08 9.48 -14.39
C THR A 313 29.95 8.29 -14.78
N GLU A 314 30.81 7.81 -13.87
CA GLU A 314 31.69 6.67 -14.14
C GLU A 314 30.91 5.36 -14.32
N TYR A 315 29.80 5.18 -13.59
CA TYR A 315 28.90 4.05 -13.77
C TYR A 315 28.33 4.02 -15.20
N PHE A 316 27.76 5.13 -15.68
CA PHE A 316 27.19 5.21 -17.02
C PHE A 316 28.26 5.05 -18.11
N LYS A 317 29.47 5.59 -17.92
CA LYS A 317 30.60 5.35 -18.83
C LYS A 317 30.93 3.86 -18.97
N LYS A 318 30.95 3.11 -17.86
CA LYS A 318 31.11 1.64 -17.88
C LYS A 318 29.97 0.92 -18.58
N LYS A 319 28.78 1.53 -18.65
CA LYS A 319 27.62 1.05 -19.41
C LYS A 319 27.59 1.54 -20.86
N GLY A 320 28.66 2.18 -21.33
CA GLY A 320 28.84 2.61 -22.72
C GLY A 320 28.24 3.97 -23.05
N PHE A 321 27.94 4.80 -22.05
CA PHE A 321 27.62 6.21 -22.30
C PHE A 321 28.90 7.03 -22.51
N GLU A 322 28.81 8.02 -23.38
CA GLU A 322 29.87 9.00 -23.63
C GLU A 322 29.46 10.36 -23.05
N VAL A 323 30.40 11.08 -22.43
CA VAL A 323 30.15 12.46 -22.04
C VAL A 323 30.23 13.33 -23.29
N LYS A 324 29.11 13.94 -23.68
CA LYS A 324 29.04 14.87 -24.83
C LYS A 324 29.23 16.31 -24.41
N GLU A 325 28.73 16.67 -23.23
CA GLU A 325 28.88 18.00 -22.65
C GLU A 325 29.31 17.86 -21.21
N GLU A 326 30.40 18.54 -20.85
CA GLU A 326 30.79 18.65 -19.45
C GLU A 326 29.86 19.63 -18.73
N GLY A 327 29.34 19.19 -17.58
CA GLY A 327 28.54 20.00 -16.70
C GLY A 327 29.38 20.74 -15.68
N ASN A 328 28.78 21.72 -15.01
CA ASN A 328 29.34 22.35 -13.83
C ASN A 328 28.23 22.50 -12.77
N PHE A 329 28.46 23.33 -11.75
CA PHE A 329 27.44 23.51 -10.73
C PHE A 329 26.13 24.10 -11.29
N ALA A 330 26.20 24.96 -12.31
CA ALA A 330 25.06 25.65 -12.93
C ALA A 330 24.45 24.93 -14.14
N SER A 331 25.20 24.08 -14.85
CA SER A 331 24.74 23.35 -16.03
C SER A 331 24.90 21.83 -15.86
N PRO A 332 23.93 21.01 -16.32
CA PRO A 332 24.05 19.55 -16.23
C PRO A 332 25.18 19.03 -17.12
N ARG A 333 25.80 17.91 -16.72
CA ARG A 333 26.62 17.09 -17.61
C ARG A 333 25.69 16.23 -18.46
N VAL A 334 25.96 16.17 -19.76
CA VAL A 334 25.15 15.36 -20.70
C VAL A 334 25.93 14.10 -21.08
N LEU A 335 25.38 12.95 -20.70
CA LEU A 335 25.88 11.63 -21.10
C LEU A 335 24.95 11.03 -22.17
N THR A 336 25.50 10.61 -23.29
CA THR A 336 24.73 10.09 -24.43
C THR A 336 25.12 8.66 -24.77
N LYS A 337 24.13 7.84 -25.13
CA LYS A 337 24.33 6.49 -25.67
C LYS A 337 23.32 6.19 -26.76
N ALA A 338 23.79 5.63 -27.88
CA ALA A 338 22.91 5.00 -28.86
C ALA A 338 22.59 3.57 -28.42
N LEU A 339 21.30 3.21 -28.38
CA LEU A 339 20.83 1.90 -27.97
C LEU A 339 19.56 1.53 -28.73
N ASN A 340 19.55 0.37 -29.41
CA ASN A 340 18.39 -0.12 -30.18
C ASN A 340 17.82 0.91 -31.18
N GLY A 341 18.68 1.70 -31.83
CA GLY A 341 18.26 2.75 -32.75
C GLY A 341 17.69 4.00 -32.08
N LYS A 342 17.69 4.07 -30.74
CA LYS A 342 17.35 5.26 -29.96
C LYS A 342 18.60 5.98 -29.45
N THR A 343 18.48 7.26 -29.17
CA THR A 343 19.51 8.07 -28.49
C THR A 343 19.05 8.38 -27.07
N ILE A 344 19.81 7.95 -26.06
CA ILE A 344 19.50 8.21 -24.66
C ILE A 344 20.43 9.30 -24.14
N ASN A 345 19.87 10.41 -23.66
CA ASN A 345 20.60 11.51 -23.04
C ASN A 345 20.29 11.60 -21.55
N VAL A 346 21.31 11.49 -20.70
CA VAL A 346 21.21 11.71 -19.26
C VAL A 346 21.78 13.08 -18.93
N HIS A 347 20.92 14.01 -18.54
CA HIS A 347 21.29 15.34 -18.07
C HIS A 347 21.49 15.29 -16.56
N LEU A 348 22.71 14.93 -16.17
CA LEU A 348 23.11 14.71 -14.80
C LEU A 348 23.47 16.03 -14.13
N ARG A 349 22.89 16.31 -12.96
CA ARG A 349 23.20 17.48 -12.13
C ARG A 349 23.28 17.12 -10.66
N HIS A 350 23.86 18.01 -9.86
CA HIS A 350 23.72 17.92 -8.42
C HIS A 350 22.27 18.20 -8.01
N PHE A 351 21.77 17.39 -7.08
CA PHE A 351 20.54 17.64 -6.35
C PHE A 351 20.63 18.96 -5.61
N ARG A 352 19.53 19.71 -5.52
CA ARG A 352 19.40 20.92 -4.70
C ARG A 352 18.01 21.01 -4.09
N GLU A 353 17.51 19.89 -3.58
CA GLU A 353 16.16 19.81 -3.00
C GLU A 353 15.05 20.04 -4.03
N ASP A 354 15.35 19.72 -5.30
CA ASP A 354 14.60 20.13 -6.49
C ASP A 354 14.54 19.02 -7.55
N SER A 355 14.46 17.75 -7.17
CA SER A 355 14.51 16.62 -8.13
C SER A 355 13.46 16.73 -9.24
N PHE A 356 12.31 17.33 -8.96
CA PHE A 356 11.20 17.48 -9.90
C PHE A 356 11.16 18.83 -10.63
N LYS A 357 12.22 19.65 -10.56
CA LYS A 357 12.21 20.99 -11.18
C LYS A 357 11.86 21.01 -12.68
N ASP A 358 12.16 19.90 -13.38
CA ASP A 358 11.99 19.75 -14.82
C ASP A 358 10.72 18.95 -15.18
N ILE A 359 9.83 18.66 -14.23
CA ILE A 359 8.64 17.82 -14.45
C ILE A 359 7.68 18.40 -15.49
N ASN A 360 7.60 19.74 -15.62
CA ASN A 360 6.79 20.43 -16.64
C ASN A 360 7.57 20.71 -17.93
N ASN A 361 8.86 20.40 -17.99
CA ASN A 361 9.69 20.71 -19.14
C ASN A 361 9.43 19.66 -20.23
N PRO A 362 8.92 20.05 -21.42
CA PRO A 362 8.61 19.11 -22.50
C PRO A 362 9.85 18.43 -23.08
N ASP A 363 11.05 18.98 -22.88
CA ASP A 363 12.29 18.41 -23.42
C ASP A 363 12.69 17.11 -22.72
N TYR A 364 12.22 16.88 -21.49
CA TYR A 364 12.56 15.71 -20.69
C TYR A 364 11.44 14.66 -20.68
N ASP A 365 11.77 13.42 -20.95
CA ASP A 365 10.84 12.29 -20.94
C ASP A 365 10.78 11.64 -19.55
N MET A 366 11.93 11.62 -18.85
CA MET A 366 12.08 11.00 -17.55
C MET A 366 12.65 11.96 -16.51
N ILE A 367 12.15 11.86 -15.27
CA ILE A 367 12.66 12.58 -14.11
C ILE A 367 13.25 11.56 -13.13
N VAL A 368 14.52 11.71 -12.81
CA VAL A 368 15.29 10.74 -12.04
C VAL A 368 15.92 11.39 -10.82
N TYR A 369 15.75 10.75 -9.67
CA TYR A 369 16.55 11.01 -8.49
C TYR A 369 17.31 9.75 -8.08
N GLY A 370 18.59 9.91 -7.74
CA GLY A 370 19.41 8.84 -7.17
C GLY A 370 20.32 9.37 -6.08
N GLY A 371 20.17 8.86 -4.86
CA GLY A 371 21.00 9.25 -3.72
C GLY A 371 20.33 8.93 -2.38
N HIS A 372 20.89 9.47 -1.29
CA HIS A 372 20.28 9.30 0.04
C HIS A 372 18.84 9.85 0.07
N SER A 373 17.92 9.15 0.72
CA SER A 373 16.54 9.64 0.90
C SER A 373 16.40 10.65 2.04
N ASN A 374 17.32 10.62 3.01
CA ASN A 374 17.20 11.30 4.31
C ASN A 374 15.84 10.97 4.98
N LEU A 375 15.54 9.67 5.09
CA LEU A 375 14.24 9.14 5.55
C LEU A 375 13.03 9.80 4.84
N GLY A 376 13.13 9.93 3.51
CA GLY A 376 12.09 10.52 2.66
C GLY A 376 12.13 12.05 2.55
N GLY A 377 12.90 12.75 3.39
CA GLY A 377 12.94 14.22 3.41
C GLY A 377 13.45 14.88 2.12
N ASN A 378 14.27 14.18 1.31
CA ASN A 378 14.71 14.72 0.02
C ASN A 378 13.59 14.76 -1.03
N THR A 379 12.78 13.71 -1.09
CA THR A 379 11.63 13.64 -2.01
C THR A 379 10.56 14.63 -1.59
N ARG A 380 10.28 14.75 -0.29
CA ARG A 380 9.35 15.75 0.24
C ARG A 380 9.70 17.16 -0.24
N ARG A 381 10.92 17.62 0.03
CA ARG A 381 11.37 18.97 -0.38
C ARG A 381 11.32 19.17 -1.88
N SER A 382 11.65 18.11 -2.63
CA SER A 382 11.56 18.17 -4.08
C SER A 382 10.13 18.39 -4.57
N VAL A 383 9.13 17.78 -3.92
CA VAL A 383 7.71 18.00 -4.23
C VAL A 383 7.29 19.42 -3.84
N GLU A 384 7.65 19.88 -2.65
CA GLU A 384 7.34 21.24 -2.16
C GLU A 384 7.94 22.34 -3.05
N ASN A 385 9.11 22.08 -3.65
CA ASN A 385 9.80 23.00 -4.56
C ASN A 385 9.49 22.76 -6.05
N ALA A 386 8.63 21.79 -6.38
CA ALA A 386 8.30 21.48 -7.76
C ALA A 386 7.41 22.57 -8.39
N PRO A 387 7.52 22.80 -9.71
CA PRO A 387 6.51 23.58 -10.41
C PRO A 387 5.17 22.82 -10.40
N GLU A 388 4.06 23.56 -10.45
CA GLU A 388 2.73 22.96 -10.65
C GLU A 388 2.68 22.22 -11.99
N ALA A 389 2.39 20.93 -11.94
CA ALA A 389 2.28 20.05 -13.10
C ALA A 389 1.51 18.78 -12.73
N THR A 390 0.87 18.13 -13.71
CA THR A 390 0.29 16.80 -13.46
C THR A 390 1.28 15.67 -13.71
N GLY A 391 2.37 15.94 -14.44
CA GLY A 391 3.33 14.94 -14.87
C GLY A 391 2.91 14.13 -16.10
N GLU A 392 1.94 14.63 -16.88
CA GLU A 392 1.46 13.98 -18.10
C GLU A 392 2.61 13.55 -19.03
N GLY A 393 2.58 12.29 -19.45
CA GLY A 393 3.57 11.72 -20.36
C GLY A 393 4.97 11.58 -19.77
N LYS A 394 5.14 11.75 -18.44
CA LYS A 394 6.44 11.60 -17.76
C LYS A 394 6.57 10.24 -17.08
N LEU A 395 7.80 9.79 -16.97
CA LEU A 395 8.19 8.69 -16.09
C LEU A 395 9.13 9.19 -14.99
N ILE A 396 8.74 8.98 -13.75
CA ILE A 396 9.53 9.31 -12.56
C ILE A 396 10.23 8.04 -12.07
N PHE A 397 11.55 8.11 -11.85
CA PHE A 397 12.32 7.09 -11.15
C PHE A 397 12.96 7.68 -9.90
N LEU A 398 12.67 7.08 -8.74
CA LEU A 398 13.23 7.48 -7.46
C LEU A 398 14.03 6.33 -6.84
N GLY A 399 15.35 6.35 -7.05
CA GLY A 399 16.31 5.47 -6.39
C GLY A 399 16.61 5.98 -4.97
N LEU A 400 15.99 5.34 -3.98
CA LEU A 400 15.92 5.81 -2.60
C LEU A 400 16.27 4.70 -1.61
N CYS A 401 16.74 5.09 -0.43
CA CYS A 401 16.87 4.17 0.69
C CYS A 401 15.49 3.82 1.32
N SER A 402 14.42 4.54 1.01
CA SER A 402 13.03 4.11 1.27
C SER A 402 12.17 4.99 0.36
N GLY A 403 11.51 4.38 -0.62
CA GLY A 403 10.68 5.09 -1.59
C GLY A 403 9.18 4.93 -1.34
N LYS A 404 8.78 3.80 -0.72
CA LYS A 404 7.39 3.46 -0.42
C LYS A 404 6.64 4.53 0.35
N ASP A 405 7.32 5.25 1.24
CA ASP A 405 6.76 6.32 2.06
C ASP A 405 6.46 7.62 1.29
N ASN A 406 6.95 7.71 0.05
CA ASN A 406 6.76 8.87 -0.81
C ASN A 406 5.80 8.59 -1.98
N VAL A 407 5.27 7.37 -2.11
CA VAL A 407 4.37 6.99 -3.21
C VAL A 407 3.14 7.89 -3.23
N ASP A 408 2.41 8.01 -2.12
CA ASP A 408 1.22 8.86 -2.02
C ASP A 408 1.53 10.32 -2.36
N ARG A 409 2.55 10.90 -1.73
CA ARG A 409 2.95 12.30 -1.93
C ARG A 409 3.30 12.60 -3.39
N VAL A 410 4.08 11.73 -4.03
CA VAL A 410 4.49 11.93 -5.43
C VAL A 410 3.31 11.74 -6.36
N ARG A 411 2.43 10.78 -6.10
CA ARG A 411 1.21 10.55 -6.91
C ARG A 411 0.18 11.66 -6.76
N LYS A 412 0.03 12.27 -5.58
CA LYS A 412 -0.80 13.46 -5.38
C LYS A 412 -0.24 14.68 -6.11
N ALA A 413 1.09 14.86 -6.10
CA ALA A 413 1.73 15.97 -6.79
C ALA A 413 1.73 15.79 -8.32
N PHE A 414 1.94 14.57 -8.81
CA PHE A 414 2.06 14.25 -10.24
C PHE A 414 1.16 13.05 -10.60
N PRO A 415 -0.17 13.22 -10.62
CA PRO A 415 -1.14 12.14 -10.81
C PRO A 415 -1.04 11.45 -12.18
N ASP A 416 -0.54 12.14 -13.20
CA ASP A 416 -0.46 11.59 -14.56
C ASP A 416 0.93 11.00 -14.87
N ALA A 417 1.91 11.17 -13.98
CA ALA A 417 3.24 10.58 -14.14
C ALA A 417 3.25 9.10 -13.74
N GLN A 418 3.91 8.27 -14.55
CA GLN A 418 4.24 6.92 -14.14
C GLN A 418 5.37 6.96 -13.09
N LEU A 419 5.33 6.09 -12.08
CA LEU A 419 6.30 6.08 -10.97
C LEU A 419 6.97 4.72 -10.83
N VAL A 420 8.31 4.74 -10.77
CA VAL A 420 9.15 3.67 -10.27
C VAL A 420 9.87 4.15 -9.03
N THR A 421 9.77 3.42 -7.92
CA THR A 421 10.51 3.75 -6.70
C THR A 421 10.89 2.50 -5.92
N THR A 422 11.67 2.67 -4.87
CA THR A 422 12.14 1.55 -4.04
C THR A 422 11.12 1.19 -2.98
N PHE A 423 10.92 -0.11 -2.78
CA PHE A 423 10.07 -0.63 -1.72
C PHE A 423 10.80 -0.58 -0.36
N ASN A 424 12.06 -1.02 -0.32
CA ASN A 424 12.95 -0.97 0.83
C ASN A 424 14.28 -0.29 0.47
N SER A 425 15.24 -0.31 1.40
CA SER A 425 16.56 0.29 1.23
C SER A 425 17.33 -0.27 0.04
N SER A 426 17.56 0.57 -0.96
CA SER A 426 18.54 0.27 -2.00
C SER A 426 19.97 0.38 -1.46
N TYR A 427 20.79 -0.61 -1.79
CA TYR A 427 22.19 -0.67 -1.38
C TYR A 427 23.15 -0.25 -2.50
N PHE A 428 24.30 0.31 -2.10
CA PHE A 428 25.37 0.69 -3.00
C PHE A 428 26.74 0.44 -2.39
N THR A 429 27.76 0.43 -3.24
CA THR A 429 29.16 0.22 -2.88
C THR A 429 29.99 1.46 -3.24
N LYS A 430 30.97 1.74 -2.38
CA LYS A 430 31.95 2.81 -2.61
C LYS A 430 33.20 2.24 -3.29
N GLY A 431 33.80 3.03 -4.19
CA GLY A 431 34.92 2.65 -5.02
C GLY A 431 36.26 2.60 -4.29
N ALA A 432 37.22 1.88 -4.88
CA ALA A 432 38.50 1.55 -4.26
C ALA A 432 39.52 2.71 -4.14
N LYS A 433 39.33 3.83 -4.86
CA LYS A 433 40.35 4.91 -4.91
C LYS A 433 40.50 5.68 -3.60
N ASP A 434 39.42 5.82 -2.82
CA ASP A 434 39.43 6.43 -1.49
C ASP A 434 38.35 5.89 -0.54
N GLY A 435 37.50 4.94 -0.98
CA GLY A 435 36.42 4.37 -0.18
C GLY A 435 35.25 5.34 0.09
N THR A 436 35.22 6.52 -0.53
CA THR A 436 34.22 7.56 -0.28
C THR A 436 33.27 7.80 -1.44
N GLN A 437 33.68 7.50 -2.67
CA GLN A 437 32.89 7.73 -3.89
C GLN A 437 31.99 6.54 -4.24
N PHE A 438 30.72 6.75 -4.57
CA PHE A 438 29.83 5.76 -5.15
C PHE A 438 30.48 5.09 -6.38
N SER A 439 30.29 3.78 -6.52
CA SER A 439 30.85 3.02 -7.65
C SER A 439 29.88 2.10 -8.37
N ASP A 440 28.91 1.55 -7.65
CA ASP A 440 27.86 0.66 -8.13
C ASP A 440 26.74 0.60 -7.07
N GLY A 441 25.53 0.24 -7.47
CA GLY A 441 24.40 0.12 -6.56
C GLY A 441 23.13 -0.37 -7.25
N GLU A 442 22.18 -0.82 -6.44
CA GLU A 442 20.92 -1.36 -6.93
C GLU A 442 20.17 -0.33 -7.78
N ASP A 443 20.09 0.93 -7.34
CA ASP A 443 19.37 2.00 -8.05
C ASP A 443 19.99 2.30 -9.42
N ALA A 444 21.32 2.33 -9.51
CA ALA A 444 22.01 2.57 -10.77
C ALA A 444 21.81 1.42 -11.76
N ARG A 445 21.77 0.18 -11.25
CA ARG A 445 21.45 -1.01 -12.07
C ARG A 445 19.99 -1.01 -12.51
N ALA A 446 19.06 -0.69 -11.61
CA ALA A 446 17.63 -0.65 -11.93
C ALA A 446 17.31 0.42 -12.96
N LEU A 447 17.89 1.61 -12.81
CA LEU A 447 17.77 2.67 -13.82
C LEU A 447 18.39 2.25 -15.16
N ASN A 448 19.52 1.54 -15.16
CA ASN A 448 20.12 1.03 -16.39
C ASN A 448 19.21 0.00 -17.09
N GLU A 449 18.59 -0.91 -16.34
CA GLU A 449 17.63 -1.86 -16.92
C GLU A 449 16.34 -1.17 -17.38
N LEU A 450 15.87 -0.14 -16.68
CA LEU A 450 14.77 0.70 -17.15
C LEU A 450 15.12 1.39 -18.48
N ILE A 451 16.31 2.00 -18.59
CA ILE A 451 16.79 2.62 -19.84
C ILE A 451 16.88 1.59 -20.97
N ASN A 452 17.42 0.40 -20.69
CA ASN A 452 17.50 -0.68 -21.68
C ASN A 452 16.12 -1.10 -22.19
N GLY A 453 15.16 -1.25 -21.27
CA GLY A 453 13.79 -1.60 -21.61
C GLY A 453 13.08 -0.50 -22.39
N VAL A 454 13.22 0.77 -22.00
CA VAL A 454 12.68 1.92 -22.73
C VAL A 454 13.25 2.00 -24.14
N ALA A 455 14.57 1.83 -24.31
CA ALA A 455 15.19 1.83 -25.62
C ALA A 455 14.75 0.63 -26.50
N ALA A 456 14.38 -0.49 -25.88
CA ALA A 456 13.82 -1.65 -26.56
C ALA A 456 12.30 -1.59 -26.75
N GLU A 457 11.65 -0.51 -26.32
CA GLU A 457 10.19 -0.36 -26.29
C GLU A 457 9.49 -1.53 -25.57
N ALA A 458 10.14 -2.05 -24.52
CA ALA A 458 9.65 -3.18 -23.73
C ALA A 458 8.46 -2.80 -22.85
N ASP A 459 7.61 -3.78 -22.52
CA ASP A 459 6.53 -3.60 -21.56
C ASP A 459 7.04 -3.58 -20.11
N TRP A 460 6.20 -3.11 -19.19
CA TRP A 460 6.51 -3.05 -17.76
C TRP A 460 6.75 -4.43 -17.14
N GLN A 461 6.14 -5.48 -17.68
CA GLN A 461 6.39 -6.85 -17.21
C GLN A 461 7.84 -7.25 -17.46
N SER A 462 8.34 -7.00 -18.66
CA SER A 462 9.73 -7.28 -19.05
C SER A 462 10.71 -6.39 -18.30
N ILE A 463 10.42 -5.08 -18.20
CA ILE A 463 11.24 -4.13 -17.45
C ILE A 463 11.34 -4.53 -15.98
N SER A 464 10.20 -4.81 -15.32
CA SER A 464 10.15 -5.19 -13.91
C SER A 464 10.90 -6.51 -13.66
N LYS A 465 10.74 -7.51 -14.54
CA LYS A 465 11.49 -8.76 -14.48
C LYS A 465 13.00 -8.55 -14.59
N ASP A 466 13.44 -7.66 -15.48
CA ASP A 466 14.86 -7.36 -15.65
C ASP A 466 15.44 -6.60 -14.45
N ILE A 467 14.71 -5.62 -13.91
CA ILE A 467 15.08 -4.95 -12.66
C ILE A 467 15.23 -5.97 -11.54
N LYS A 468 14.23 -6.84 -11.32
CA LYS A 468 14.26 -7.87 -10.26
C LYS A 468 15.41 -8.86 -10.42
N SER A 469 15.70 -9.29 -11.65
CA SER A 469 16.70 -10.33 -11.89
C SER A 469 18.15 -9.80 -11.96
N LYS A 470 18.36 -8.55 -12.37
CA LYS A 470 19.69 -7.98 -12.68
C LYS A 470 20.10 -6.84 -11.75
N ALA A 471 19.15 -6.08 -11.20
CA ALA A 471 19.47 -4.92 -10.35
C ALA A 471 19.48 -5.27 -8.86
N VAL A 472 18.52 -6.08 -8.42
CA VAL A 472 18.34 -6.45 -7.02
C VAL A 472 19.52 -7.28 -6.53
N GLY A 473 20.15 -6.80 -5.44
CA GLY A 473 21.30 -7.42 -4.81
C GLY A 473 20.94 -8.58 -3.88
N TRP A 474 21.94 -9.05 -3.14
CA TRP A 474 21.82 -10.19 -2.24
C TRP A 474 20.98 -9.92 -0.98
N ASN A 475 20.71 -8.65 -0.67
CA ASN A 475 19.98 -8.22 0.53
C ASN A 475 18.46 -8.30 0.40
N HIS A 476 17.94 -8.51 -0.81
CA HIS A 476 16.51 -8.53 -1.07
C HIS A 476 16.12 -9.83 -1.77
N GLY A 477 14.92 -10.34 -1.46
CA GLY A 477 14.34 -11.47 -2.16
C GLY A 477 14.11 -11.14 -3.63
N LYS A 478 14.44 -12.07 -4.53
CA LYS A 478 14.27 -11.87 -5.99
C LYS A 478 12.82 -11.90 -6.46
N GLU A 479 11.92 -12.48 -5.68
CA GLU A 479 10.49 -12.63 -6.00
C GLU A 479 9.76 -11.29 -5.86
N LEU A 480 9.85 -10.67 -4.68
CA LEU A 480 9.36 -9.31 -4.43
C LEU A 480 10.21 -8.26 -5.13
N GLY A 481 11.53 -8.42 -5.14
CA GLY A 481 12.47 -7.39 -5.54
C GLY A 481 12.53 -6.24 -4.54
N ASN A 482 13.09 -5.11 -4.97
CA ASN A 482 13.15 -3.88 -4.19
C ASN A 482 12.42 -2.70 -4.86
N TYR A 483 11.66 -2.93 -5.93
CA TYR A 483 11.11 -1.84 -6.73
C TYR A 483 9.60 -1.99 -6.89
N ILE A 484 8.91 -0.87 -6.69
CA ILE A 484 7.51 -0.68 -7.03
C ILE A 484 7.49 -0.07 -8.43
N THR A 485 6.81 -0.73 -9.36
CA THR A 485 6.63 -0.30 -10.75
C THR A 485 5.15 0.00 -11.02
N PRO A 486 4.81 0.66 -12.15
CA PRO A 486 3.42 0.99 -12.47
C PRO A 486 2.46 -0.21 -12.53
N ILE A 487 2.95 -1.43 -12.71
CA ILE A 487 2.13 -2.64 -12.74
C ILE A 487 1.83 -3.22 -11.34
N ASP A 488 2.54 -2.76 -10.29
CA ASP A 488 2.43 -3.25 -8.90
C ASP A 488 1.27 -2.58 -8.15
N LEU A 489 0.09 -2.55 -8.78
CA LEU A 489 -1.08 -1.78 -8.35
C LEU A 489 -1.47 -2.04 -6.89
N ARG A 490 -1.47 -3.30 -6.44
CA ARG A 490 -1.85 -3.64 -5.05
C ARG A 490 -0.86 -3.09 -4.03
N VAL A 491 0.43 -3.11 -4.35
CA VAL A 491 1.49 -2.54 -3.49
C VAL A 491 1.35 -1.02 -3.44
N SER A 492 1.13 -0.37 -4.58
CA SER A 492 0.92 1.08 -4.63
C SER A 492 -0.32 1.50 -3.82
N ASN A 493 -1.45 0.81 -3.95
CA ASN A 493 -2.67 1.14 -3.19
C ASN A 493 -2.54 0.85 -1.68
N ARG A 494 -1.56 0.04 -1.25
CA ARG A 494 -1.23 -0.11 0.19
C ARG A 494 -0.53 1.13 0.76
N LEU A 495 -0.01 1.97 -0.11
CA LEU A 495 0.86 3.11 0.19
C LEU A 495 0.27 4.43 -0.32
N ARG A 496 -1.03 4.46 -0.58
CA ARG A 496 -1.78 5.62 -1.09
C ARG A 496 -3.06 5.80 -0.30
N ASP A 497 -3.46 7.05 -0.17
CA ASP A 497 -4.71 7.53 0.42
C ASP A 497 -5.20 8.63 -0.52
N SER A 498 -5.81 8.21 -1.63
CA SER A 498 -6.01 9.09 -2.79
C SER A 498 -7.10 10.14 -2.60
N ASP A 499 -8.01 9.94 -1.65
CA ASP A 499 -9.08 10.88 -1.28
C ASP A 499 -8.77 11.68 -0.01
N ALA A 500 -7.67 11.37 0.67
CA ALA A 500 -7.20 12.00 1.90
C ALA A 500 -8.14 11.78 3.08
N ASP A 501 -8.89 10.68 3.13
CA ASP A 501 -9.75 10.33 4.26
C ASP A 501 -8.99 9.60 5.39
N GLY A 502 -7.73 9.22 5.12
CA GLY A 502 -6.80 8.59 6.04
C GLY A 502 -6.76 7.08 5.95
N VAL A 503 -7.64 6.46 5.19
CA VAL A 503 -7.67 5.02 4.94
C VAL A 503 -6.91 4.74 3.65
N VAL A 504 -6.00 3.77 3.67
CA VAL A 504 -5.26 3.44 2.45
C VAL A 504 -6.16 2.82 1.38
N ASP A 505 -5.92 3.14 0.11
CA ASP A 505 -6.75 2.74 -1.05
C ASP A 505 -6.96 1.21 -1.14
N ILE A 506 -6.00 0.39 -0.67
CA ILE A 506 -6.13 -1.07 -0.64
C ILE A 506 -7.28 -1.55 0.26
N GLN A 507 -7.65 -0.77 1.27
CA GLN A 507 -8.76 -1.02 2.18
C GLN A 507 -9.97 -0.14 1.87
N ASP A 508 -9.72 1.05 1.35
CA ASP A 508 -10.80 1.95 1.00
C ASP A 508 -11.57 1.43 -0.22
N LYS A 509 -12.89 1.36 -0.05
CA LYS A 509 -13.85 1.02 -1.11
C LYS A 509 -14.61 2.26 -1.57
N HIS A 510 -14.59 3.34 -0.81
CA HIS A 510 -15.38 4.53 -1.00
C HIS A 510 -14.50 5.77 -1.04
N PHE A 511 -14.29 6.28 -2.25
CA PHE A 511 -13.57 7.53 -2.45
C PHE A 511 -14.37 8.72 -1.90
N ASN A 512 -13.99 9.20 -0.73
CA ASN A 512 -14.65 10.23 0.03
C ASN A 512 -14.22 11.64 -0.41
N LEU A 513 -15.16 12.38 -1.00
CA LEU A 513 -14.93 13.75 -1.46
C LEU A 513 -15.30 14.80 -0.39
N ASP A 514 -15.79 14.40 0.78
CA ASP A 514 -16.24 15.28 1.86
C ASP A 514 -15.31 15.24 3.08
N VAL A 515 -14.03 15.49 2.80
CA VAL A 515 -12.97 15.48 3.79
C VAL A 515 -12.77 16.88 4.37
N LEU A 516 -12.87 16.98 5.70
CA LEU A 516 -12.73 18.24 6.42
C LEU A 516 -11.26 18.60 6.63
N PRO A 517 -10.84 19.82 6.27
CA PRO A 517 -9.47 20.25 6.53
C PRO A 517 -9.22 20.33 8.03
N VAL A 518 -8.06 19.80 8.42
CA VAL A 518 -7.57 19.84 9.79
C VAL A 518 -6.38 20.79 9.87
N LYS A 519 -6.44 21.75 10.80
CA LYS A 519 -5.37 22.72 11.01
C LYS A 519 -4.60 22.35 12.25
N ALA A 520 -3.28 22.20 12.10
CA ALA A 520 -2.39 21.97 13.22
C ALA A 520 -2.44 23.12 14.24
N GLN A 521 -2.44 22.78 15.53
CA GLN A 521 -2.41 23.72 16.65
C GLN A 521 -1.19 23.44 17.52
N LEU A 522 -0.06 24.00 17.12
CA LEU A 522 1.29 23.68 17.60
C LEU A 522 1.55 23.95 19.09
N ASN A 523 0.71 24.74 19.74
CA ASN A 523 0.82 25.08 21.17
C ASN A 523 0.03 24.15 22.09
N ALA A 524 -0.78 23.25 21.53
CA ALA A 524 -1.69 22.38 22.27
C ALA A 524 -1.81 21.01 21.57
N GLU A 525 -0.72 20.52 20.97
CA GLU A 525 -0.69 19.28 20.18
C GLU A 525 -1.06 18.07 21.05
N PHE A 526 -0.57 18.01 22.29
CA PHE A 526 -0.82 16.90 23.22
C PHE A 526 -2.04 17.08 24.12
N GLU A 527 -2.89 18.06 23.83
CA GLU A 527 -4.13 18.32 24.57
C GLU A 527 -5.32 17.82 23.75
N ALA A 528 -6.11 16.89 24.29
CA ALA A 528 -7.33 16.42 23.66
C ALA A 528 -8.32 17.58 23.45
N LYS A 529 -8.94 17.62 22.27
CA LYS A 529 -9.98 18.60 21.93
C LYS A 529 -11.24 17.90 21.47
N ALA A 530 -12.38 18.56 21.59
CA ALA A 530 -13.61 18.03 21.01
C ALA A 530 -13.39 17.78 19.52
N PRO A 531 -13.69 16.57 19.01
CA PRO A 531 -13.52 16.28 17.60
C PRO A 531 -14.53 17.08 16.78
N LYS A 532 -14.22 17.29 15.50
CA LYS A 532 -15.20 17.82 14.55
C LYS A 532 -16.07 16.68 14.05
N ASP A 533 -17.35 16.97 13.84
CA ASP A 533 -18.27 16.06 13.15
C ASP A 533 -17.91 16.01 11.66
N GLY A 534 -17.97 14.81 11.07
CA GLY A 534 -17.60 14.55 9.66
C GLY A 534 -16.29 13.77 9.52
N THR A 535 -15.90 13.51 8.27
CA THR A 535 -14.64 12.83 7.95
C THR A 535 -13.50 13.84 7.97
N LEU A 536 -12.44 13.54 8.72
CA LEU A 536 -11.29 14.43 8.87
C LEU A 536 -10.22 14.11 7.82
N ASN A 537 -9.49 15.13 7.35
CA ASN A 537 -8.36 14.94 6.45
C ASN A 537 -7.29 14.06 7.11
N GLY A 538 -7.02 12.92 6.48
CA GLY A 538 -6.15 11.86 6.93
C GLY A 538 -4.75 11.86 6.33
N ASP A 539 -4.35 12.91 5.59
CA ASP A 539 -2.99 13.03 5.04
C ASP A 539 -1.91 12.90 6.13
N LEU A 540 -2.19 13.43 7.32
CA LEU A 540 -1.28 13.35 8.47
C LEU A 540 -1.19 11.94 9.06
N PRO A 541 -2.30 11.24 9.40
CA PRO A 541 -2.29 9.81 9.68
C PRO A 541 -1.52 8.99 8.63
N ALA A 542 -1.80 9.18 7.34
CA ALA A 542 -1.14 8.46 6.25
C ALA A 542 0.37 8.70 6.26
N THR A 543 0.79 9.97 6.38
CA THR A 543 2.20 10.35 6.48
C THR A 543 2.90 9.70 7.68
N ALA A 544 2.25 9.66 8.85
CA ALA A 544 2.84 9.06 10.05
C ALA A 544 2.95 7.53 9.96
N ALA A 545 1.93 6.85 9.41
CA ALA A 545 1.95 5.41 9.16
C ALA A 545 3.06 5.02 8.18
N PHE A 546 3.20 5.76 7.07
CA PHE A 546 4.23 5.51 6.07
C PHE A 546 5.63 5.84 6.59
N PHE A 547 5.76 6.86 7.44
CA PHE A 547 7.02 7.14 8.12
C PHE A 547 7.43 6.00 9.07
N ALA A 548 6.47 5.37 9.78
CA ALA A 548 6.74 4.21 10.62
C ALA A 548 7.35 3.05 9.82
N ASN A 549 6.82 2.79 8.61
CA ASN A 549 7.41 1.81 7.70
C ASN A 549 8.85 2.15 7.30
N THR A 550 9.20 3.43 7.17
CA THR A 550 10.58 3.85 6.89
C THR A 550 11.48 3.65 8.11
N VAL A 551 11.03 4.03 9.31
CA VAL A 551 11.80 3.85 10.57
C VAL A 551 12.10 2.38 10.82
N ASP A 552 11.10 1.53 10.68
CA ASP A 552 11.22 0.08 10.88
C ASP A 552 12.37 -0.56 10.07
N LEU A 553 12.59 -0.11 8.83
CA LEU A 553 13.68 -0.62 7.98
C LEU A 553 15.08 -0.39 8.58
N TYR A 554 15.25 0.67 9.37
CA TYR A 554 16.53 1.07 9.93
C TYR A 554 16.67 0.77 11.42
N ASN A 555 15.62 0.23 12.04
CA ASN A 555 15.63 -0.06 13.46
C ASN A 555 15.88 -1.57 13.64
N PRO A 556 17.05 -2.00 14.14
CA PRO A 556 17.35 -3.42 14.33
C PRO A 556 16.39 -4.12 15.29
N THR A 557 15.74 -3.39 16.20
CA THR A 557 14.70 -3.93 17.08
C THR A 557 13.42 -4.26 16.31
N PHE A 558 13.06 -3.46 15.32
CA PHE A 558 11.80 -3.64 14.57
C PHE A 558 11.94 -4.52 13.34
N ARG A 559 13.18 -4.68 12.85
CA ARG A 559 13.59 -5.44 11.67
C ARG A 559 12.79 -6.74 11.41
N GLY A 560 12.45 -7.51 12.45
CA GLY A 560 11.72 -8.77 12.29
C GLY A 560 10.23 -8.66 11.95
N PHE A 561 9.61 -7.48 12.07
CA PHE A 561 8.14 -7.37 12.11
C PHE A 561 7.51 -6.73 10.88
N SER A 562 8.21 -5.83 10.20
CA SER A 562 7.56 -4.88 9.29
C SER A 562 8.34 -4.60 7.98
N HIS A 563 9.39 -5.40 7.69
CA HIS A 563 10.17 -5.34 6.43
C HIS A 563 9.35 -5.37 5.12
N GLU A 564 8.07 -5.70 5.20
CA GLU A 564 7.12 -5.71 4.09
C GLU A 564 6.14 -4.50 4.05
N GLY A 565 6.45 -3.39 4.73
CA GLY A 565 5.50 -2.26 4.78
C GLY A 565 4.22 -2.67 5.52
N ALA A 566 4.39 -3.29 6.68
CA ALA A 566 3.29 -3.88 7.44
C ALA A 566 2.35 -2.81 8.02
N VAL A 567 2.86 -1.62 8.33
CA VAL A 567 2.05 -0.52 8.86
C VAL A 567 1.21 0.10 7.73
N ILE A 568 -0.09 0.27 7.97
CA ILE A 568 -1.01 0.91 7.03
C ILE A 568 -1.85 1.96 7.77
N SER A 569 -2.25 3.01 7.05
CA SER A 569 -3.11 4.04 7.60
C SER A 569 -4.58 3.61 7.56
N ASP A 570 -5.30 3.87 8.64
CA ASP A 570 -6.73 3.54 8.80
C ASP A 570 -7.48 4.71 9.46
N GLY A 571 -7.05 5.92 9.09
CA GLY A 571 -7.67 7.20 9.40
C GLY A 571 -7.81 7.49 10.89
N TYR A 572 -8.97 8.01 11.24
CA TYR A 572 -9.30 8.42 12.60
C TYR A 572 -10.28 7.46 13.26
N PHE A 573 -10.06 7.14 14.52
CA PHE A 573 -11.05 6.45 15.36
C PHE A 573 -11.77 7.46 16.27
N LYS A 574 -13.04 7.19 16.55
CA LYS A 574 -13.86 7.94 17.51
C LYS A 574 -13.45 7.53 18.92
N GLY A 575 -12.61 8.33 19.55
CA GLY A 575 -12.04 8.03 20.86
C GLY A 575 -12.50 8.98 21.96
N GLY A 576 -12.04 8.71 23.18
CA GLY A 576 -12.15 9.62 24.32
C GLY A 576 -10.87 10.43 24.55
N ALA A 577 -10.94 11.48 25.37
CA ALA A 577 -9.76 12.30 25.73
C ALA A 577 -8.68 11.52 26.50
N GLU A 578 -9.08 10.49 27.24
CA GLU A 578 -8.21 9.61 28.03
C GLU A 578 -7.63 8.43 27.22
N GLU A 579 -8.08 8.26 25.96
CA GLU A 579 -7.58 7.20 25.11
C GLU A 579 -6.28 7.62 24.40
N PRO A 580 -5.43 6.64 23.99
CA PRO A 580 -4.18 6.94 23.31
C PRO A 580 -4.39 7.81 22.07
N VAL A 581 -3.42 8.69 21.79
CA VAL A 581 -3.40 9.52 20.58
C VAL A 581 -3.38 8.66 19.32
N VAL A 582 -2.59 7.59 19.34
CA VAL A 582 -2.45 6.63 18.24
C VAL A 582 -2.70 5.24 18.80
N ARG A 583 -3.44 4.42 18.06
CA ARG A 583 -3.56 2.99 18.35
C ARG A 583 -3.19 2.18 17.13
N PHE A 584 -2.74 0.96 17.39
CA PHE A 584 -2.46 -0.04 16.38
C PHE A 584 -3.36 -1.25 16.57
N GLU A 585 -3.90 -1.77 15.48
CA GLU A 585 -4.61 -3.04 15.45
C GLU A 585 -3.92 -4.00 14.50
N THR A 586 -3.65 -5.23 14.96
CA THR A 586 -3.14 -6.28 14.08
C THR A 586 -4.30 -6.87 13.28
N LYS A 587 -4.25 -6.75 11.96
CA LYS A 587 -5.26 -7.29 11.03
C LYS A 587 -4.60 -7.99 9.85
N THR A 588 -5.39 -8.78 9.12
CA THR A 588 -4.98 -9.30 7.80
C THR A 588 -5.51 -8.35 6.73
N VAL A 589 -4.63 -7.92 5.83
CA VAL A 589 -4.97 -7.13 4.64
C VAL A 589 -4.28 -7.76 3.44
N ASP A 590 -5.07 -8.14 2.45
CA ASP A 590 -4.59 -8.85 1.26
C ASP A 590 -3.78 -10.11 1.62
N GLY A 591 -4.35 -10.93 2.50
CA GLY A 591 -3.72 -12.17 2.98
C GLY A 591 -2.43 -11.97 3.79
N ARG A 592 -2.05 -10.73 4.13
CA ARG A 592 -0.83 -10.44 4.90
C ARG A 592 -1.14 -9.76 6.21
N LYS A 593 -0.34 -10.06 7.22
CA LYS A 593 -0.33 -9.32 8.47
C LYS A 593 -0.07 -7.83 8.20
N ALA A 594 -0.87 -6.98 8.81
CA ALA A 594 -0.74 -5.55 8.79
C ALA A 594 -0.99 -4.97 10.18
N TYR A 595 -0.33 -3.84 10.46
CA TYR A 595 -0.55 -3.04 11.65
C TYR A 595 -1.34 -1.81 11.23
N SER A 596 -2.64 -1.85 11.50
CA SER A 596 -3.58 -0.76 11.22
C SER A 596 -3.31 0.39 12.17
N MET A 597 -2.83 1.52 11.67
CA MET A 597 -2.61 2.72 12.46
C MET A 597 -3.85 3.62 12.40
N GLN A 598 -4.40 3.97 13.56
CA GLN A 598 -5.49 4.93 13.66
C GLN A 598 -5.13 6.05 14.64
N VAL A 599 -5.59 7.26 14.33
CA VAL A 599 -5.39 8.44 15.19
C VAL A 599 -6.70 8.78 15.91
N ASN A 600 -6.62 9.10 17.19
CA ASN A 600 -7.77 9.56 17.95
C ASN A 600 -8.21 10.93 17.43
N ASP A 601 -9.48 11.08 17.05
CA ASP A 601 -10.00 12.30 16.45
C ASP A 601 -9.91 13.53 17.37
N HIS A 602 -9.85 13.31 18.68
CA HIS A 602 -9.55 14.35 19.69
C HIS A 602 -8.17 15.01 19.52
N TYR A 603 -7.25 14.37 18.79
CA TYR A 603 -5.88 14.83 18.54
C TYR A 603 -5.64 15.14 17.07
N SER A 604 -6.69 15.27 16.27
CA SER A 604 -6.59 15.60 14.85
C SER A 604 -5.80 16.89 14.59
N HIS A 605 -5.80 17.85 15.52
CA HIS A 605 -5.04 19.10 15.43
C HIS A 605 -3.54 18.97 15.73
N MET A 606 -3.00 17.77 15.96
CA MET A 606 -1.55 17.59 16.15
C MET A 606 -0.78 17.99 14.90
N GLY A 607 0.38 18.64 15.09
CA GLY A 607 1.33 18.84 13.99
C GLY A 607 2.04 17.53 13.64
N GLU A 608 2.52 17.46 12.40
CA GLU A 608 3.15 16.26 11.83
C GLU A 608 4.32 15.74 12.68
N GLU A 609 5.19 16.64 13.18
CA GLU A 609 6.35 16.30 14.01
C GLU A 609 5.93 15.55 15.28
N ALA A 610 4.90 16.07 15.96
CA ALA A 610 4.37 15.49 17.19
C ALA A 610 3.67 14.16 16.94
N LEU A 611 2.83 14.10 15.89
CA LEU A 611 2.12 12.87 15.53
C LEU A 611 3.12 11.76 15.19
N ARG A 612 4.10 12.02 14.31
CA ARG A 612 5.12 11.02 13.95
C ARG A 612 5.89 10.53 15.17
N ALA A 613 6.27 11.43 16.09
CA ALA A 613 7.00 11.05 17.30
C ALA A 613 6.16 10.14 18.21
N VAL A 614 4.89 10.48 18.47
CA VAL A 614 3.96 9.62 19.23
C VAL A 614 3.75 8.28 18.54
N THR A 615 3.52 8.28 17.22
CA THR A 615 3.35 7.05 16.43
C THR A 615 4.49 6.07 16.65
N MET A 616 5.75 6.52 16.74
CA MET A 616 6.88 5.62 16.95
C MET A 616 6.86 4.95 18.34
N VAL A 617 6.43 5.69 19.37
CA VAL A 617 6.30 5.12 20.72
C VAL A 617 5.15 4.13 20.75
N GLU A 618 3.98 4.51 20.24
CA GLU A 618 2.80 3.64 20.24
C GLU A 618 2.99 2.40 19.37
N TYR A 619 3.73 2.52 18.26
CA TYR A 619 4.08 1.38 17.43
C TYR A 619 4.98 0.40 18.17
N ASN A 620 6.00 0.90 18.86
CA ASN A 620 6.88 0.07 19.69
C ASN A 620 6.11 -0.61 20.83
N ARG A 621 5.19 0.10 21.49
CA ARG A 621 4.33 -0.46 22.55
C ARG A 621 3.43 -1.56 21.99
N HIS A 622 2.82 -1.35 20.83
CA HIS A 622 2.04 -2.37 20.13
C HIS A 622 2.88 -3.63 19.89
N LEU A 623 4.04 -3.48 19.24
CA LEU A 623 4.93 -4.62 18.97
C LEU A 623 5.33 -5.36 20.24
N ALA A 624 5.71 -4.63 21.30
CA ALA A 624 6.09 -5.23 22.57
C ALA A 624 4.95 -6.03 23.23
N ASN A 625 3.70 -5.63 23.01
CA ASN A 625 2.52 -6.24 23.59
C ASN A 625 1.95 -7.39 22.74
N THR A 626 2.08 -7.33 21.42
CA THR A 626 1.44 -8.30 20.50
C THR A 626 2.41 -9.29 19.87
N GLU A 627 3.69 -8.93 19.72
CA GLU A 627 4.66 -9.79 19.04
C GLU A 627 5.41 -10.68 20.04
N ALA A 628 5.16 -11.99 19.97
CA ALA A 628 5.82 -12.97 20.83
C ALA A 628 7.37 -12.90 20.71
N ASP A 629 7.85 -12.64 19.50
CA ASP A 629 9.27 -12.57 19.16
C ASP A 629 9.88 -11.17 19.39
N TYR A 630 9.15 -10.23 20.00
CA TYR A 630 9.71 -8.94 20.40
C TYR A 630 10.92 -9.12 21.32
N PRO A 631 12.12 -8.60 20.96
CA PRO A 631 13.37 -9.03 21.59
C PRO A 631 13.58 -8.44 22.99
N ILE A 632 12.94 -7.31 23.31
CA ILE A 632 13.16 -6.59 24.56
C ILE A 632 12.06 -6.93 25.56
N LYS A 633 12.38 -7.74 26.57
CA LYS A 633 11.41 -8.16 27.61
C LYS A 633 11.33 -7.20 28.80
N ASP A 634 12.36 -6.39 29.03
CA ASP A 634 12.33 -5.34 30.04
C ASP A 634 11.47 -4.17 29.54
N ARG A 635 10.30 -3.95 30.18
CA ARG A 635 9.32 -2.93 29.77
C ARG A 635 9.90 -1.51 29.77
N LYS A 636 10.79 -1.18 30.71
CA LYS A 636 11.46 0.12 30.77
C LYS A 636 12.38 0.31 29.57
N ILE A 637 13.14 -0.72 29.21
CA ILE A 637 14.03 -0.67 28.04
C ILE A 637 13.21 -0.66 26.74
N ALA A 638 12.09 -1.39 26.69
CA ALA A 638 11.17 -1.36 25.56
C ALA A 638 10.61 0.05 25.36
N GLU A 639 10.16 0.72 26.43
CA GLU A 639 9.69 2.10 26.36
C GLU A 639 10.77 3.06 25.85
N LEU A 640 11.97 3.01 26.44
CA LEU A 640 13.09 3.84 26.00
C LEU A 640 13.48 3.55 24.54
N THR A 641 13.26 2.33 24.06
CA THR A 641 13.48 1.99 22.64
C THR A 641 12.47 2.69 21.73
N GLY A 642 11.18 2.74 22.10
CA GLY A 642 10.18 3.56 21.41
C GLY A 642 10.54 5.04 21.39
N LEU A 643 11.02 5.58 22.51
CA LEU A 643 11.51 6.96 22.59
C LEU A 643 12.74 7.23 21.72
N THR A 644 13.63 6.25 21.53
CA THR A 644 14.76 6.42 20.60
C THR A 644 14.27 6.55 19.16
N ALA A 645 13.24 5.79 18.77
CA ALA A 645 12.62 5.90 17.46
C ALA A 645 11.87 7.23 17.29
N ALA A 646 11.17 7.70 18.33
CA ALA A 646 10.55 9.03 18.35
C ALA A 646 11.60 10.15 18.19
N ALA A 647 12.73 10.07 18.90
CA ALA A 647 13.81 11.05 18.78
C ALA A 647 14.46 11.04 17.38
N ALA A 648 14.57 9.86 16.76
CA ALA A 648 15.03 9.76 15.39
C ALA A 648 14.03 10.39 14.42
N SER A 649 12.72 10.18 14.62
CA SER A 649 11.68 10.85 13.84
C SER A 649 11.87 12.36 13.84
N LEU A 650 12.05 12.95 15.02
CA LEU A 650 12.28 14.40 15.17
C LEU A 650 13.62 14.84 14.56
N LYS A 651 14.68 14.02 14.67
CA LYS A 651 15.98 14.38 14.11
C LYS A 651 15.95 14.49 12.58
N TYR A 652 15.14 13.67 11.92
CA TYR A 652 15.07 13.57 10.46
C TYR A 652 13.78 14.18 9.89
N ASP A 653 13.06 14.99 10.67
CA ASP A 653 11.94 15.78 10.18
C ASP A 653 12.41 17.10 9.52
N HIS A 654 11.45 17.94 9.14
CA HIS A 654 11.67 19.29 8.62
C HIS A 654 11.51 20.38 9.68
N GLY A 655 11.30 19.95 10.92
CA GLY A 655 10.98 20.77 12.04
C GLY A 655 12.16 21.53 12.60
N ARG A 656 11.84 22.52 13.41
CA ARG A 656 12.80 23.21 14.28
C ARG A 656 12.36 23.19 15.74
N ARG A 657 11.28 22.46 16.05
CA ARG A 657 10.61 22.46 17.36
C ARG A 657 10.86 21.17 18.14
N ASP A 658 11.85 20.38 17.74
CA ASP A 658 12.14 19.04 18.25
C ASP A 658 12.11 19.00 19.79
N SER A 659 12.78 19.96 20.44
CA SER A 659 12.81 20.06 21.91
C SER A 659 11.44 20.35 22.52
N SER A 660 10.61 21.17 21.88
CA SER A 660 9.26 21.49 22.37
C SER A 660 8.31 20.32 22.19
N VAL A 661 8.37 19.66 21.02
CA VAL A 661 7.60 18.45 20.73
C VAL A 661 7.99 17.33 21.69
N TRP A 662 9.29 17.11 21.90
CA TRP A 662 9.79 16.12 22.84
C TRP A 662 9.33 16.38 24.28
N TYR A 663 9.41 17.63 24.75
CA TYR A 663 8.92 17.99 26.08
C TYR A 663 7.42 17.71 26.23
N GLY A 664 6.62 18.07 25.22
CA GLY A 664 5.19 17.76 25.18
C GLY A 664 4.91 16.25 25.22
N LEU A 665 5.67 15.46 24.46
CA LEU A 665 5.58 14.00 24.42
C LEU A 665 5.89 13.37 25.78
N VAL A 666 7.04 13.71 26.37
CA VAL A 666 7.47 13.20 27.69
C VAL A 666 6.43 13.50 28.76
N LYS A 667 5.90 14.73 28.77
CA LYS A 667 4.85 15.14 29.70
C LYS A 667 3.55 14.38 29.47
N HIS A 668 3.10 14.25 28.22
CA HIS A 668 1.88 13.55 27.86
C HIS A 668 1.93 12.07 28.28
N MET A 669 3.09 11.44 28.15
CA MET A 669 3.31 10.05 28.53
C MET A 669 3.51 9.85 30.05
N GLY A 670 3.50 10.91 30.86
CA GLY A 670 3.74 10.82 32.30
C GLY A 670 5.17 10.39 32.68
N LEU A 671 6.15 10.64 31.81
CA LEU A 671 7.54 10.27 32.04
C LEU A 671 8.28 11.32 32.89
N PRO A 672 9.35 10.96 33.62
CA PRO A 672 10.10 11.90 34.44
C PRO A 672 10.75 13.03 33.62
N GLU A 673 10.78 14.25 34.18
CA GLU A 673 11.26 15.46 33.46
C GLU A 673 12.74 15.39 33.01
N GLY A 674 13.56 14.54 33.64
CA GLY A 674 14.96 14.34 33.27
C GLY A 674 15.19 13.59 31.96
N VAL A 675 14.13 13.09 31.31
CA VAL A 675 14.19 12.46 29.98
C VAL A 675 14.36 13.53 28.89
N HIS A 676 15.59 14.02 28.72
CA HIS A 676 15.91 15.11 27.79
C HIS A 676 16.23 14.67 26.35
N TYR A 677 15.72 15.43 25.37
CA TYR A 677 15.94 15.20 23.93
C TYR A 677 17.42 15.25 23.53
N THR A 678 18.16 16.25 24.01
CA THR A 678 19.56 16.50 23.60
C THR A 678 20.44 15.28 23.81
N SER A 679 20.32 14.62 24.97
CA SER A 679 21.10 13.42 25.30
C SER A 679 20.79 12.26 24.35
N MET A 680 19.51 12.08 24.00
CA MET A 680 19.05 11.04 23.06
C MET A 680 19.56 11.32 21.64
N ARG A 681 19.33 12.55 21.15
CA ARG A 681 19.79 13.02 19.84
C ARG A 681 21.29 12.84 19.66
N THR A 682 22.10 13.17 20.68
CA THR A 682 23.56 12.97 20.61
C THR A 682 23.93 11.49 20.44
N LEU A 683 23.21 10.56 21.07
CA LEU A 683 23.46 9.14 20.90
C LEU A 683 23.09 8.67 19.50
N ILE A 684 21.92 9.06 19.00
CA ILE A 684 21.46 8.74 17.63
C ILE A 684 22.47 9.27 16.59
N MET A 685 22.94 10.50 16.75
CA MET A 685 23.93 11.10 15.84
C MET A 685 25.31 10.44 15.89
N LYS A 686 25.66 9.83 17.02
CA LYS A 686 26.94 9.12 17.19
C LYS A 686 26.87 7.71 16.60
N GLU A 687 25.70 7.08 16.65
CA GLU A 687 25.49 5.76 16.10
C GLU A 687 25.31 5.84 14.58
N LYS A 688 26.18 5.12 13.85
CA LYS A 688 26.25 5.18 12.38
C LYS A 688 25.55 3.99 11.73
N HIS A 689 24.99 3.08 12.51
CA HIS A 689 24.37 1.85 12.01
C HIS A 689 22.90 1.68 12.43
N ASP A 690 22.50 2.29 13.55
CA ASP A 690 21.14 2.22 14.11
C ASP A 690 20.48 3.61 14.09
N TYR A 691 20.37 4.21 12.89
CA TYR A 691 19.93 5.61 12.69
C TYR A 691 18.56 5.93 13.29
N THR A 692 17.75 4.91 13.56
CA THR A 692 16.37 5.06 14.00
C THR A 692 16.10 4.48 15.38
N GLY A 693 17.15 4.28 16.17
CA GLY A 693 17.05 3.73 17.52
C GLY A 693 17.40 2.25 17.59
N SER A 694 17.68 1.78 18.81
CA SER A 694 17.89 0.37 19.13
C SER A 694 17.91 0.17 20.65
N GLU A 695 17.79 -1.08 21.10
CA GLU A 695 17.98 -1.43 22.51
C GLU A 695 19.33 -0.91 23.06
N LYS A 696 20.38 -0.98 22.24
CA LYS A 696 21.72 -0.49 22.60
C LYS A 696 21.71 1.01 22.89
N ILE A 697 21.04 1.81 22.05
CA ILE A 697 20.90 3.25 22.27
C ILE A 697 20.04 3.50 23.51
N ALA A 698 18.94 2.77 23.70
CA ALA A 698 18.08 2.89 24.87
C ALA A 698 18.83 2.65 26.19
N ARG A 699 19.67 1.60 26.25
CA ARG A 699 20.52 1.31 27.43
C ARG A 699 21.56 2.40 27.66
N ALA A 700 22.26 2.83 26.61
CA ALA A 700 23.23 3.92 26.71
C ALA A 700 22.58 5.26 27.11
N TYR A 701 21.32 5.46 26.75
CA TYR A 701 20.55 6.62 27.17
C TYR A 701 20.20 6.54 28.66
N LEU A 702 19.71 5.39 29.13
CA LEU A 702 19.43 5.16 30.55
C LEU A 702 20.65 5.45 31.44
N GLU A 703 21.84 5.02 31.03
CA GLU A 703 23.10 5.28 31.76
C GLU A 703 23.48 6.78 31.83
N LYS A 704 22.96 7.61 30.91
CA LYS A 704 23.19 9.06 30.90
C LYS A 704 22.19 9.86 31.72
N LEU A 705 21.07 9.24 32.10
CA LEU A 705 20.09 9.89 32.96
C LEU A 705 20.65 10.00 34.38
N ASP A 706 20.26 11.04 35.11
CA ASP A 706 20.63 11.16 36.51
C ASP A 706 19.96 10.05 37.36
N PRO A 707 20.52 9.71 38.53
CA PRO A 707 20.01 8.62 39.36
C PRO A 707 18.54 8.76 39.77
N GLU A 708 18.04 9.98 39.96
CA GLU A 708 16.64 10.24 40.35
C GLU A 708 15.71 9.89 39.19
N THR A 709 16.04 10.33 37.97
CA THR A 709 15.30 9.96 36.75
C THR A 709 15.33 8.45 36.49
N GLN A 710 16.47 7.79 36.69
CA GLN A 710 16.58 6.33 36.53
C GLN A 710 15.70 5.58 37.54
N GLN A 711 15.65 6.04 38.79
CA GLN A 711 14.80 5.46 39.83
C GLN A 711 13.32 5.70 39.51
N ALA A 712 12.93 6.91 39.14
CA ALA A 712 11.55 7.24 38.78
C ALA A 712 11.04 6.39 37.60
N LEU A 713 11.87 6.17 36.56
CA LEU A 713 11.53 5.24 35.48
C LEU A 713 11.38 3.79 35.98
N THR A 714 12.22 3.38 36.93
CA THR A 714 12.14 2.03 37.50
C THR A 714 10.86 1.84 38.31
N ASP A 715 10.48 2.82 39.11
CA ASP A 715 9.26 2.80 39.93
C ASP A 715 8.00 2.77 39.04
N LEU A 716 7.98 3.58 37.97
CA LEU A 716 6.89 3.63 36.99
C LEU A 716 6.60 2.25 36.38
N TYR A 717 7.64 1.54 35.93
CA TYR A 717 7.49 0.23 35.26
C TYR A 717 7.48 -0.97 36.21
N ALA A 718 7.85 -0.80 37.48
CA ALA A 718 7.68 -1.81 38.51
C ALA A 718 6.21 -1.93 38.96
N ALA A 719 5.48 -0.83 39.01
CA ALA A 719 4.08 -0.78 39.43
C ALA A 719 3.10 -1.50 38.48
N GLU A 720 3.51 -1.71 37.22
CA GLU A 720 2.69 -2.33 36.18
C GLU A 720 3.06 -3.79 35.88
N SER A 721 4.00 -4.39 36.62
CA SER A 721 4.27 -5.83 36.52
C SER A 721 3.24 -6.61 37.35
N PRO A 722 2.48 -7.54 36.76
CA PRO A 722 1.47 -8.33 37.48
C PRO A 722 2.07 -9.19 38.61
#